data_AF-A1C726-F1
#
_entry.id   AF-A1C726-F1
#
_cell.length_a   1.000
_cell.length_b   1.000
_cell.length_c   1.000
_cell.angle_alpha   90.00
_cell.angle_beta   90.00
_cell.angle_gamma   90.00
#
_symmetry.space_group_name_H-M   'P 1'
#
loop_
_entity.id
_entity.type
_entity.pdbx_description
1 polymer ?
#
loop_
_entity_poly.entity_id
_entity_poly.type
_entity_poly.pdbx_seq_one_letter_code
_entity_poly.pdbx_strand_id
1 'polypeptide(L)'
;MVPDQVYRLCHRDETVSSELAKDPSQSPAKVFHKLYHGHRLKDKVAAAKTRQATGDRHDGLQKAYECGKWGTTRPSQLFLKIYHDALCTLEKNPMAAVVSPPLMGSHGVVPLTIVAPLPDLCRHIANCIVRAETEVFLGTNFWIYSDASTLVTDAFRELSRRAGERGTKVVVKVLYDRGNVQQVWDNHLSVPEKVYADPSGKVRLPPASEIPNIDMQVVNYHRPIFGTFHAKFMVIDRRVALIQSSNVQDNDNLEMLVRVEGPIVDSFYDTALISWGKTLDPPLPMLSSPAADAAIPSFSSQQPQTDSDKERRPLLPEHTTQDPHYDPDIQQEAQRVNDTVRPREGEAKTRAVTRHLNTTIQQDTTGDVPDSDQEPPMRPYVTLPPHKTFPMALVNREPWGAPNHSSVYTPQNAAFLSALKHAKHSIFIQTPNMNAEPILAALLAAVRRGVTATVYLCLGYNDAGQLLPFQNGTNEMIANRLYRALHTAEERARLRIHNYVGKDQTKPIHNKFKQRSCHIKLMIVDEQVAIQGNGNLDTQSFYHSQEVNLLLDSPLVCRAWLDQINQNQNTALYGAVSPEDGCWHDPVTGKLPRGSVGVDPGRFTICVPPSNPSQTPPQHPPPPMARPYEKYIVDITHYVFHYTIDDETAWSAARVALLDAMGCAIETLATSDECRKLLGPPVPGTMVPHGFKLPGTEYCLDPVKGAFDMGALIRYLDHNDALGGAEWGHPSDNLGAILPVMDWLCRASAAGAYTHTGPPLTMRTLLTALTKAYEIQGCYQMQNAFNAFGIDHVVLVKLASAAVVAWLLGLTQAQTMATISHVWMDGHPSRVYRARNSTIPRKGWAAGDAGMRAVHLALLVRAGQPGVSEPLGSAPWGFYARTFGPKGFELPRPFGVWTVRNVLFKLMPVEGHGIAAVEAALVQLGRLRAGRLGPEHVARIDVRTTQAADLIINKTGPLYNAADRDHCIQYVVALAFLKGMAPEAGDYRDNSGWATSEDLASLRDKIAIQVDEQLTKDYLDLDKKSVGSGLTVHLQDGSVLPEVLVEYPVGHVRNPATGRGVREKFMTNMHLMFSEDEITKILEAVENDTLSVMEFVDLFSRRSATASRL
;
A
#
# COMPACT_ATOMS: atom_id res chain seq x y z
N MET A 1 21.22 12.98 7.92
CA MET A 1 21.56 14.27 7.32
C MET A 1 20.57 14.48 6.20
N VAL A 2 19.98 15.68 6.08
CA VAL A 2 19.09 16.01 4.95
C VAL A 2 19.85 15.78 3.64
N PRO A 3 19.33 14.98 2.69
CA PRO A 3 20.02 14.74 1.42
C PRO A 3 20.23 16.04 0.64
N ASP A 4 21.40 16.20 0.01
CA ASP A 4 21.78 17.46 -0.68
C ASP A 4 20.81 17.86 -1.80
N GLN A 5 20.15 16.88 -2.42
CA GLN A 5 19.07 17.14 -3.38
C GLN A 5 17.87 17.79 -2.72
N VAL A 6 17.42 17.28 -1.57
CA VAL A 6 16.30 17.86 -0.80
C VAL A 6 16.69 19.24 -0.29
N TYR A 7 17.91 19.39 0.24
CA TYR A 7 18.43 20.67 0.67
C TYR A 7 18.38 21.72 -0.45
N ARG A 8 18.87 21.38 -1.65
CA ARG A 8 18.77 22.27 -2.83
C ARG A 8 17.33 22.58 -3.22
N LEU A 9 16.41 21.62 -3.12
CA LEU A 9 14.99 21.84 -3.41
C LEU A 9 14.35 22.83 -2.43
N CYS A 10 14.68 22.77 -1.14
CA CYS A 10 14.18 23.71 -0.14
C CYS A 10 14.71 25.15 -0.33
N HIS A 11 15.88 25.30 -0.97
CA HIS A 11 16.51 26.60 -1.25
C HIS A 11 16.13 27.20 -2.62
N ARG A 12 15.16 26.61 -3.32
CA ARG A 12 14.65 27.18 -4.57
C ARG A 12 13.67 28.30 -4.30
N ASP A 13 13.64 29.25 -5.22
CA ASP A 13 12.65 30.32 -5.23
C ASP A 13 11.33 29.86 -5.87
N GLU A 14 11.38 28.82 -6.73
CA GLU A 14 10.20 28.34 -7.45
C GLU A 14 9.32 27.40 -6.60
N THR A 15 8.06 27.80 -6.44
CA THR A 15 6.95 27.04 -5.84
C THR A 15 5.79 26.96 -6.83
N VAL A 16 4.81 26.09 -6.56
CA VAL A 16 3.61 25.99 -7.40
C VAL A 16 2.87 27.34 -7.43
N SER A 17 2.69 27.96 -6.26
CA SER A 17 2.09 29.28 -6.11
C SER A 17 2.87 30.38 -6.84
N SER A 18 4.21 30.40 -6.80
CA SER A 18 5.00 31.42 -7.49
C SER A 18 4.95 31.26 -9.01
N GLU A 19 4.92 30.03 -9.53
CA GLU A 19 4.83 29.78 -10.97
C GLU A 19 3.43 30.10 -11.52
N LEU A 20 2.38 29.79 -10.76
CA LEU A 20 1.01 30.19 -11.13
C LEU A 20 0.80 31.70 -11.03
N ALA A 21 1.53 32.42 -10.17
CA ALA A 21 1.53 33.87 -10.16
C ALA A 21 2.11 34.48 -11.45
N LYS A 22 3.08 33.79 -12.09
CA LYS A 22 3.66 34.20 -13.38
C LYS A 22 2.74 33.88 -14.55
N ASP A 23 2.11 32.71 -14.53
CA ASP A 23 1.16 32.29 -15.55
C ASP A 23 0.01 31.49 -14.91
N PRO A 24 -1.13 32.17 -14.64
CA PRO A 24 -2.27 31.57 -13.95
C PRO A 24 -3.10 30.64 -14.84
N SER A 25 -2.81 30.56 -16.15
CA SER A 25 -3.52 29.65 -17.06
C SER A 25 -3.09 28.18 -16.93
N GLN A 26 -1.99 27.93 -16.22
CA GLN A 26 -1.46 26.59 -16.03
C GLN A 26 -2.29 25.78 -15.03
N SER A 27 -2.22 24.45 -15.15
CA SER A 27 -2.75 23.53 -14.15
C SER A 27 -1.73 23.39 -12.99
N PRO A 28 -2.15 23.55 -11.72
CA PRO A 28 -1.28 23.36 -10.56
C PRO A 28 -0.62 21.98 -10.53
N ALA A 29 -1.34 20.90 -10.89
CA ALA A 29 -0.76 19.56 -10.95
C ALA A 29 0.37 19.48 -11.98
N LYS A 30 0.20 20.09 -13.16
CA LYS A 30 1.24 20.14 -14.21
C LYS A 30 2.45 20.94 -13.75
N VAL A 31 2.23 22.08 -13.09
CA VAL A 31 3.31 22.91 -12.52
C VAL A 31 4.07 22.13 -11.45
N PHE A 32 3.38 21.51 -10.50
CA PHE A 32 3.97 20.71 -9.43
C PHE A 32 4.82 19.56 -10.00
N HIS A 33 4.30 18.87 -11.01
CA HIS A 33 5.03 17.83 -11.72
C HIS A 33 6.24 18.41 -12.48
N LYS A 34 6.11 19.54 -13.19
CA LYS A 34 7.24 20.16 -13.91
C LYS A 34 8.37 20.57 -12.98
N LEU A 35 8.05 21.12 -11.80
CA LEU A 35 9.05 21.58 -10.83
C LEU A 35 9.82 20.41 -10.20
N TYR A 36 9.12 19.29 -9.93
CA TYR A 36 9.63 18.27 -9.02
C TYR A 36 9.67 16.83 -9.57
N HIS A 37 9.05 16.54 -10.72
CA HIS A 37 9.14 15.25 -11.41
C HIS A 37 10.37 15.23 -12.34
N GLY A 38 11.24 14.23 -12.19
CA GLY A 38 12.42 14.03 -13.04
C GLY A 38 13.79 14.33 -12.40
N HIS A 39 13.85 14.83 -11.17
CA HIS A 39 15.13 15.01 -10.45
C HIS A 39 15.82 13.68 -10.05
N ARG A 40 15.25 12.52 -10.38
CA ARG A 40 15.95 11.21 -10.27
C ARG A 40 16.99 10.97 -11.37
N LEU A 41 17.03 11.77 -12.44
CA LEU A 41 17.81 11.44 -13.66
C LEU A 41 19.00 12.36 -14.00
N LYS A 42 19.13 13.57 -13.43
CA LYS A 42 20.19 14.51 -13.86
C LYS A 42 21.46 14.58 -12.99
N ASP A 43 21.43 14.10 -11.75
CA ASP A 43 22.53 14.37 -10.79
C ASP A 43 23.52 13.21 -10.56
N LYS A 44 23.41 12.09 -11.29
CA LYS A 44 24.44 11.02 -11.26
C LYS A 44 25.84 11.51 -11.69
N VAL A 45 25.93 12.61 -12.43
CA VAL A 45 27.20 13.21 -12.87
C VAL A 45 27.82 14.10 -11.78
N ALA A 46 27.02 14.68 -10.88
CA ALA A 46 27.52 15.56 -9.81
C ALA A 46 27.90 14.79 -8.53
N ALA A 47 27.21 13.69 -8.22
CA ALA A 47 27.46 12.88 -7.02
C ALA A 47 28.82 12.14 -7.01
N ALA A 48 29.50 12.06 -8.15
CA ALA A 48 30.82 11.43 -8.26
C ALA A 48 31.98 12.30 -7.75
N LYS A 49 31.77 13.60 -7.46
CA LYS A 49 32.85 14.53 -7.06
C LYS A 49 32.89 14.89 -5.57
N THR A 50 31.94 14.45 -4.74
CA THR A 50 31.85 14.90 -3.33
C THR A 50 31.83 13.74 -2.34
N ARG A 51 32.77 12.80 -2.47
CA ARG A 51 33.08 11.81 -1.41
C ARG A 51 34.39 12.16 -0.73
N GLN A 52 34.36 13.19 0.10
CA GLN A 52 35.31 13.41 1.20
C GLN A 52 34.73 14.46 2.16
N ALA A 53 34.08 14.01 3.22
CA ALA A 53 34.01 14.69 4.52
C ALA A 53 33.29 13.80 5.53
N THR A 54 34.04 13.27 6.48
CA THR A 54 33.54 12.82 7.78
C THR A 54 32.98 14.03 8.52
N GLY A 55 31.67 14.05 8.80
CA GLY A 55 30.98 15.18 9.43
C GLY A 55 29.98 14.76 10.51
N ASP A 56 30.11 15.40 11.66
CA ASP A 56 29.46 15.18 12.95
C ASP A 56 27.92 15.20 12.92
N ARG A 57 27.22 14.56 13.88
CA ARG A 57 25.74 14.53 13.99
C ARG A 57 25.11 15.94 14.08
N HIS A 58 25.90 16.95 14.43
CA HIS A 58 25.53 18.37 14.41
C HIS A 58 25.23 18.92 13.01
N ASP A 59 25.84 18.37 11.95
CA ASP A 59 25.69 18.84 10.56
C ASP A 59 24.29 18.55 9.97
N GLY A 60 23.63 17.48 10.45
CA GLY A 60 22.32 17.06 9.94
C GLY A 60 21.13 17.94 10.35
N LEU A 61 21.08 18.39 11.62
CA LEU A 61 20.01 19.26 12.11
C LEU A 61 20.20 20.70 11.65
N GLN A 62 21.44 21.13 11.46
CA GLN A 62 21.75 22.45 10.92
C GLN A 62 21.23 22.58 9.48
N LYS A 63 21.49 21.59 8.60
CA LYS A 63 20.88 21.56 7.27
C LYS A 63 19.34 21.56 7.30
N ALA A 64 18.73 20.83 8.23
CA ALA A 64 17.27 20.84 8.38
C ALA A 64 16.74 22.22 8.84
N TYR A 65 17.47 22.90 9.73
CA TYR A 65 17.16 24.28 10.11
C TYR A 65 17.24 25.21 8.91
N GLU A 66 18.27 25.11 8.08
CA GLU A 66 18.44 25.94 6.88
C GLU A 66 17.37 25.71 5.80
N CYS A 67 16.73 24.53 5.77
CA CYS A 67 15.63 24.25 4.84
C CYS A 67 14.32 24.99 5.11
N GLY A 68 14.13 25.59 6.29
CA GLY A 68 12.89 26.27 6.66
C GLY A 68 13.04 27.78 6.80
N LYS A 69 11.93 28.51 6.63
CA LYS A 69 11.87 29.97 6.75
C LYS A 69 11.29 30.34 8.11
N TRP A 70 12.12 30.49 9.14
CA TRP A 70 11.65 30.65 10.53
C TRP A 70 11.44 32.10 10.99
N GLY A 71 11.70 33.09 10.11
CA GLY A 71 11.66 34.50 10.47
C GLY A 71 12.61 34.81 11.62
N THR A 72 12.13 35.50 12.65
CA THR A 72 12.89 35.84 13.87
C THR A 72 12.89 34.73 14.92
N THR A 73 12.31 33.57 14.62
CA THR A 73 12.11 32.47 15.55
C THR A 73 13.13 31.37 15.31
N ARG A 74 13.36 30.52 16.32
CA ARG A 74 14.25 29.37 16.20
C ARG A 74 13.55 28.11 16.70
N PRO A 75 13.47 27.04 15.88
CA PRO A 75 12.85 25.81 16.33
C PRO A 75 13.68 25.07 17.37
N SER A 76 12.97 24.41 18.28
CA SER A 76 13.49 23.53 19.30
C SER A 76 14.18 22.34 18.66
N GLN A 77 15.09 21.72 19.42
CA GLN A 77 15.79 20.52 18.94
C GLN A 77 14.81 19.36 18.67
N LEU A 78 13.70 19.28 19.43
CA LEU A 78 12.67 18.26 19.21
C LEU A 78 11.96 18.50 17.87
N PHE A 79 11.51 19.73 17.60
CA PHE A 79 10.91 20.09 16.33
C PHE A 79 11.87 19.83 15.16
N LEU A 80 13.13 20.25 15.26
CA LEU A 80 14.11 20.06 14.16
C LEU A 80 14.37 18.59 13.85
N LYS A 81 14.33 17.69 14.84
CA LYS A 81 14.46 16.24 14.58
C LYS A 81 13.27 15.70 13.80
N ILE A 82 12.06 16.11 14.18
CA ILE A 82 10.82 15.71 13.52
C ILE A 82 10.78 16.26 12.09
N TYR A 83 11.08 17.54 11.93
CA TYR A 83 11.15 18.22 10.64
C TYR A 83 12.24 17.64 9.72
N HIS A 84 13.43 17.34 10.27
CA HIS A 84 14.50 16.65 9.55
C HIS A 84 14.03 15.32 8.96
N ASP A 85 13.39 14.48 9.78
CA ASP A 85 12.95 13.15 9.34
C ASP A 85 11.84 13.26 8.29
N ALA A 86 10.93 14.23 8.43
CA ALA A 86 9.92 14.54 7.44
C ALA A 86 10.54 15.00 6.10
N LEU A 87 11.54 15.90 6.12
CA LEU A 87 12.27 16.36 4.93
C LEU A 87 12.99 15.20 4.22
N CYS A 88 13.61 14.28 4.97
CA CYS A 88 14.32 13.15 4.37
C CYS A 88 13.40 12.28 3.49
N THR A 89 12.08 12.32 3.72
CA THR A 89 11.13 11.57 2.89
C THR A 89 11.06 12.05 1.44
N LEU A 90 11.37 13.33 1.22
CA LEU A 90 11.32 13.97 -0.09
C LEU A 90 12.38 13.48 -1.07
N GLU A 91 13.42 12.79 -0.59
CA GLU A 91 14.46 12.21 -1.45
C GLU A 91 13.87 11.20 -2.44
N LYS A 92 12.93 10.38 -1.97
CA LYS A 92 12.28 9.39 -2.84
C LYS A 92 11.23 10.02 -3.73
N ASN A 93 10.38 10.88 -3.16
CA ASN A 93 9.34 11.58 -3.88
C ASN A 93 9.21 13.01 -3.33
N PRO A 94 9.78 14.03 -4.02
CA PRO A 94 9.66 15.41 -3.58
C PRO A 94 8.21 15.93 -3.55
N MET A 95 7.29 15.26 -4.24
CA MET A 95 5.87 15.63 -4.28
C MET A 95 5.04 15.05 -3.14
N ALA A 96 5.59 14.12 -2.35
CA ALA A 96 4.84 13.39 -1.31
C ALA A 96 4.31 14.28 -0.17
N ALA A 97 4.88 15.48 0.01
CA ALA A 97 4.42 16.47 0.99
C ALA A 97 3.20 17.27 0.54
N VAL A 98 2.75 17.16 -0.73
CA VAL A 98 1.61 17.95 -1.24
C VAL A 98 1.75 19.45 -0.92
N VAL A 99 2.99 19.93 -0.89
CA VAL A 99 3.41 21.32 -0.68
C VAL A 99 4.79 21.45 -1.33
N SER A 100 5.08 22.58 -1.95
CA SER A 100 6.40 22.86 -2.51
C SER A 100 7.47 22.78 -1.39
N PRO A 101 8.60 22.06 -1.57
CA PRO A 101 9.63 21.92 -0.54
C PRO A 101 10.11 23.25 0.11
N PRO A 102 10.27 24.38 -0.62
CA PRO A 102 10.60 25.69 -0.02
C PRO A 102 9.56 26.27 0.95
N LEU A 103 8.32 25.76 0.92
CA LEU A 103 7.20 26.18 1.76
C LEU A 103 6.87 25.15 2.84
N MET A 104 7.61 24.05 2.95
CA MET A 104 7.29 23.02 3.93
C MET A 104 7.52 23.47 5.38
N GLY A 105 8.55 24.30 5.64
CA GLY A 105 8.87 24.85 6.96
C GLY A 105 8.77 26.38 6.98
N SER A 106 7.96 26.92 7.89
CA SER A 106 7.65 28.35 8.01
C SER A 106 7.40 28.77 9.47
N HIS A 107 6.78 29.92 9.71
CA HIS A 107 6.36 30.38 11.02
C HIS A 107 5.02 31.11 10.96
N GLY A 108 4.33 31.20 12.10
CA GLY A 108 3.01 31.85 12.18
C GLY A 108 2.49 31.97 13.59
N VAL A 109 1.20 32.28 13.74
CA VAL A 109 0.48 32.35 15.01
C VAL A 109 -0.80 31.51 15.02
N VAL A 110 -1.32 31.20 16.22
CA VAL A 110 -2.59 30.49 16.46
C VAL A 110 -3.49 31.38 17.33
N PRO A 111 -4.24 32.34 16.75
CA PRO A 111 -5.03 33.27 17.54
C PRO A 111 -6.32 32.66 18.10
N LEU A 112 -6.84 31.58 17.48
CA LEU A 112 -8.09 30.93 17.90
C LEU A 112 -7.97 29.41 17.77
N THR A 113 -8.41 28.71 18.82
CA THR A 113 -8.64 27.27 18.83
C THR A 113 -10.08 26.98 19.25
N ILE A 114 -10.73 26.08 18.51
CA ILE A 114 -12.08 25.62 18.78
C ILE A 114 -12.03 24.14 19.10
N VAL A 115 -12.65 23.74 20.21
CA VAL A 115 -12.91 22.34 20.58
C VAL A 115 -14.38 22.25 20.93
N ALA A 116 -15.21 21.87 19.95
CA ALA A 116 -16.66 22.04 20.05
C ALA A 116 -17.39 21.09 19.09
N PRO A 117 -18.73 20.95 19.23
CA PRO A 117 -19.56 20.31 18.21
C PRO A 117 -19.42 20.98 16.85
N LEU A 118 -19.67 20.23 15.78
CA LEU A 118 -19.48 20.72 14.41
C LEU A 118 -20.20 22.04 14.06
N PRO A 119 -21.45 22.32 14.49
CA PRO A 119 -22.08 23.61 14.18
C PRO A 119 -21.22 24.80 14.58
N ASP A 120 -20.48 24.72 15.69
CA ASP A 120 -19.59 25.78 16.13
C ASP A 120 -18.37 25.95 15.23
N LEU A 121 -17.83 24.88 14.67
CA LEU A 121 -16.77 24.98 13.66
C LEU A 121 -17.33 25.64 12.39
N CYS A 122 -18.53 25.23 11.94
CA CYS A 122 -19.20 25.84 10.79
C CYS A 122 -19.55 27.31 11.00
N ARG A 123 -19.87 27.76 12.23
CA ARG A 123 -20.05 29.18 12.57
C ARG A 123 -18.76 29.99 12.37
N HIS A 124 -17.61 29.43 12.75
CA HIS A 124 -16.34 30.11 12.50
C HIS A 124 -16.01 30.16 11.00
N ILE A 125 -16.23 29.05 10.28
CA ILE A 125 -16.08 29.00 8.82
C ILE A 125 -16.98 30.06 8.18
N ALA A 126 -18.25 30.15 8.58
CA ALA A 126 -19.22 31.12 8.09
C ALA A 126 -18.75 32.57 8.32
N ASN A 127 -18.28 32.89 9.53
CA ASN A 127 -17.70 34.20 9.83
C ASN A 127 -16.44 34.50 9.00
N CYS A 128 -15.59 33.50 8.73
CA CYS A 128 -14.43 33.68 7.84
C CYS A 128 -14.84 33.91 6.38
N ILE A 129 -15.83 33.18 5.87
CA ILE A 129 -16.38 33.38 4.52
C ILE A 129 -16.94 34.79 4.39
N VAL A 130 -17.80 35.22 5.33
CA VAL A 130 -18.46 36.52 5.24
C VAL A 130 -17.50 37.70 5.33
N ARG A 131 -16.37 37.53 6.03
CA ARG A 131 -15.30 38.54 6.12
C ARG A 131 -14.34 38.51 4.94
N ALA A 132 -14.41 37.53 4.05
CA ALA A 132 -13.53 37.45 2.91
C ALA A 132 -13.75 38.63 1.96
N GLU A 133 -12.66 39.17 1.43
CA GLU A 133 -12.69 40.32 0.54
C GLU A 133 -12.40 39.95 -0.92
N THR A 134 -11.60 38.92 -1.15
CA THR A 134 -10.99 38.63 -2.46
C THR A 134 -11.19 37.18 -2.88
N GLU A 135 -10.87 36.22 -2.01
CA GLU A 135 -10.94 34.79 -2.34
C GLU A 135 -11.13 33.86 -1.14
N VAL A 136 -11.77 32.72 -1.43
CA VAL A 136 -11.94 31.60 -0.49
C VAL A 136 -11.60 30.29 -1.20
N PHE A 137 -10.73 29.50 -0.60
CA PHE A 137 -10.56 28.09 -0.95
C PHE A 137 -11.04 27.23 0.22
N LEU A 138 -11.99 26.34 -0.03
CA LEU A 138 -12.55 25.42 0.97
C LEU A 138 -12.35 23.97 0.51
N GLY A 139 -11.53 23.20 1.24
CA GLY A 139 -11.38 21.77 1.06
C GLY A 139 -12.01 21.00 2.22
N THR A 140 -12.81 19.98 1.93
CA THR A 140 -13.34 19.05 2.93
C THR A 140 -13.38 17.62 2.38
N ASN A 141 -13.22 16.58 3.22
CA ASN A 141 -13.36 15.21 2.71
C ASN A 141 -14.79 14.92 2.32
N PHE A 142 -15.77 15.28 3.15
CA PHE A 142 -17.16 14.96 2.85
C PHE A 142 -18.07 16.17 3.00
N TRP A 143 -19.00 16.31 2.06
CA TRP A 143 -20.04 17.33 2.05
C TRP A 143 -21.41 16.69 1.80
N ILE A 144 -22.38 17.04 2.65
CA ILE A 144 -23.80 16.73 2.43
C ILE A 144 -24.67 17.87 2.96
N TYR A 145 -25.78 18.13 2.27
CA TYR A 145 -26.79 19.07 2.73
C TYR A 145 -27.32 18.69 4.12
N SER A 146 -27.25 19.64 5.03
CA SER A 146 -27.56 19.56 6.46
C SER A 146 -27.58 20.96 7.09
N ASP A 147 -27.93 21.11 8.37
CA ASP A 147 -27.89 22.42 9.04
C ASP A 147 -26.45 22.97 9.12
N ALA A 148 -25.47 22.11 9.39
CA ALA A 148 -24.06 22.48 9.38
C ALA A 148 -23.60 23.00 8.01
N SER A 149 -24.02 22.37 6.90
CA SER A 149 -23.73 22.87 5.55
C SER A 149 -24.49 24.16 5.24
N THR A 150 -25.69 24.33 5.81
CA THR A 150 -26.56 25.49 5.57
C THR A 150 -25.91 26.75 6.10
N LEU A 151 -25.32 26.71 7.31
CA LEU A 151 -24.49 27.80 7.86
C LEU A 151 -23.40 28.27 6.87
N VAL A 152 -22.74 27.33 6.20
CA VAL A 152 -21.69 27.64 5.21
C VAL A 152 -22.29 28.20 3.91
N THR A 153 -23.40 27.65 3.42
CA THR A 153 -24.05 28.16 2.20
C THR A 153 -24.67 29.54 2.38
N ASP A 154 -25.23 29.83 3.56
CA ASP A 154 -25.78 31.15 3.88
C ASP A 154 -24.68 32.18 4.02
N ALA A 155 -23.50 31.77 4.50
CA ALA A 155 -22.32 32.62 4.51
C ALA A 155 -21.88 33.00 3.10
N PHE A 156 -21.99 32.10 2.10
CA PHE A 156 -21.72 32.48 0.70
C PHE A 156 -22.75 33.48 0.17
N ARG A 157 -24.03 33.34 0.52
CA ARG A 157 -25.07 34.32 0.15
C ARG A 157 -24.77 35.69 0.76
N GLU A 158 -24.43 35.72 2.03
CA GLU A 158 -24.09 36.96 2.73
C GLU A 158 -22.78 37.57 2.20
N LEU A 159 -21.75 36.77 1.92
CA LEU A 159 -20.52 37.22 1.27
C LEU A 159 -20.82 37.86 -0.09
N SER A 160 -21.65 37.22 -0.93
CA SER A 160 -22.05 37.79 -2.22
C SER A 160 -22.80 39.12 -2.04
N ARG A 161 -23.69 39.22 -1.06
CA ARG A 161 -24.39 40.47 -0.74
C ARG A 161 -23.40 41.59 -0.39
N ARG A 162 -22.48 41.33 0.55
CA ARG A 162 -21.46 42.31 0.98
C ARG A 162 -20.47 42.66 -0.12
N ALA A 163 -20.08 41.69 -0.96
CA ALA A 163 -19.23 41.93 -2.11
C ALA A 163 -19.90 42.87 -3.11
N GLY A 164 -21.21 42.70 -3.33
CA GLY A 164 -22.02 43.61 -4.14
C GLY A 164 -22.10 45.03 -3.58
N GLU A 165 -22.27 45.18 -2.27
CA GLU A 165 -22.23 46.50 -1.60
C GLU A 165 -20.88 47.20 -1.77
N ARG A 166 -19.79 46.42 -1.78
CA ARG A 166 -18.43 46.92 -2.05
C ARG A 166 -18.16 47.19 -3.54
N GLY A 167 -19.01 46.73 -4.45
CA GLY A 167 -18.75 46.77 -5.89
C GLY A 167 -17.62 45.84 -6.33
N THR A 168 -17.44 44.72 -5.62
CA THR A 168 -16.36 43.74 -5.83
C THR A 168 -16.93 42.35 -6.14
N LYS A 169 -16.09 41.46 -6.70
CA LYS A 169 -16.38 40.02 -6.80
C LYS A 169 -15.37 39.22 -5.98
N VAL A 170 -15.82 38.10 -5.44
CA VAL A 170 -14.99 37.16 -4.66
C VAL A 170 -14.88 35.82 -5.39
N VAL A 171 -13.66 35.30 -5.52
CA VAL A 171 -13.44 33.98 -6.16
C VAL A 171 -13.51 32.88 -5.12
N VAL A 172 -14.39 31.90 -5.32
CA VAL A 172 -14.60 30.79 -4.36
C VAL A 172 -14.29 29.45 -5.02
N LYS A 173 -13.42 28.66 -4.41
CA LYS A 173 -13.08 27.30 -4.83
C LYS A 173 -13.52 26.31 -3.76
N VAL A 174 -14.34 25.32 -4.14
CA VAL A 174 -14.81 24.26 -3.23
C VAL A 174 -14.33 22.91 -3.73
N LEU A 175 -13.59 22.20 -2.89
CA LEU A 175 -13.05 20.86 -3.15
C LEU A 175 -13.64 19.88 -2.13
N TYR A 176 -14.27 18.80 -2.61
CA TYR A 176 -14.76 17.72 -1.75
C TYR A 176 -14.44 16.32 -2.29
N ASP A 177 -14.54 15.29 -1.46
CA ASP A 177 -14.46 13.89 -1.90
C ASP A 177 -15.85 13.24 -1.90
N ARG A 178 -16.24 12.74 -3.07
CA ARG A 178 -17.36 11.82 -3.22
C ARG A 178 -17.07 10.83 -4.33
N GLY A 179 -16.76 9.59 -3.98
CA GLY A 179 -16.50 8.52 -4.93
C GLY A 179 -17.52 8.45 -6.07
N ASN A 180 -17.00 8.47 -7.30
CA ASN A 180 -17.73 8.43 -8.55
C ASN A 180 -16.97 7.50 -9.53
N VAL A 181 -17.70 6.67 -10.27
CA VAL A 181 -17.11 5.72 -11.23
C VAL A 181 -16.23 6.38 -12.30
N GLN A 182 -16.50 7.65 -12.65
CA GLN A 182 -15.68 8.41 -13.60
C GLN A 182 -14.27 8.71 -13.06
N GLN A 183 -14.08 8.68 -11.73
CA GLN A 183 -12.78 8.94 -11.10
C GLN A 183 -11.76 7.83 -11.31
N VAL A 184 -12.13 6.72 -11.97
CA VAL A 184 -11.16 5.75 -12.49
C VAL A 184 -10.28 6.37 -13.60
N TRP A 185 -10.81 7.37 -14.32
CA TRP A 185 -10.12 8.02 -15.44
C TRP A 185 -9.61 9.42 -15.10
N ASP A 186 -10.37 10.19 -14.33
CA ASP A 186 -10.00 11.54 -13.88
C ASP A 186 -10.33 11.71 -12.39
N ASN A 187 -9.31 11.72 -11.54
CA ASN A 187 -9.50 11.80 -10.09
C ASN A 187 -10.16 13.12 -9.66
N HIS A 188 -10.03 14.22 -10.43
CA HIS A 188 -10.49 15.57 -10.07
C HIS A 188 -11.68 16.00 -10.92
N LEU A 189 -12.88 15.49 -10.69
CA LEU A 189 -14.04 15.83 -11.52
C LEU A 189 -14.52 17.26 -11.27
N SER A 190 -14.62 18.08 -12.32
CA SER A 190 -15.31 19.37 -12.23
C SER A 190 -16.82 19.13 -12.05
N VAL A 191 -17.44 19.82 -11.10
CA VAL A 191 -18.86 19.66 -10.77
C VAL A 191 -19.61 20.86 -11.36
N PRO A 192 -20.47 20.67 -12.37
CA PRO A 192 -21.24 21.77 -12.95
C PRO A 192 -22.30 22.30 -11.97
N GLU A 193 -22.74 23.55 -12.15
CA GLU A 193 -23.78 24.19 -11.33
C GLU A 193 -25.05 23.36 -11.21
N LYS A 194 -25.56 22.84 -12.34
CA LYS A 194 -26.73 21.95 -12.36
C LYS A 194 -26.62 20.73 -11.45
N VAL A 195 -25.40 20.35 -11.05
CA VAL A 195 -25.14 19.20 -10.17
C VAL A 195 -24.91 19.66 -8.73
N TYR A 196 -24.07 20.67 -8.49
CA TYR A 196 -23.80 21.12 -7.13
C TYR A 196 -24.95 21.91 -6.51
N ALA A 197 -25.75 22.61 -7.32
CA ALA A 197 -26.86 23.45 -6.90
C ALA A 197 -28.23 22.76 -7.06
N ASP A 198 -28.26 21.49 -7.45
CA ASP A 198 -29.51 20.72 -7.54
C ASP A 198 -30.23 20.73 -6.18
N PRO A 199 -31.45 21.30 -6.09
CA PRO A 199 -32.21 21.35 -4.83
C PRO A 199 -32.60 19.97 -4.29
N SER A 200 -32.64 18.95 -5.16
CA SER A 200 -32.84 17.55 -4.78
C SER A 200 -31.53 16.80 -4.54
N GLY A 201 -30.40 17.42 -4.93
CA GLY A 201 -29.06 16.87 -4.82
C GLY A 201 -28.56 16.77 -3.38
N LYS A 202 -27.42 16.10 -3.22
CA LYS A 202 -26.79 15.88 -1.91
C LYS A 202 -25.87 17.02 -1.47
N VAL A 203 -25.43 17.89 -2.39
CA VAL A 203 -24.44 18.96 -2.12
C VAL A 203 -25.12 20.29 -1.81
N ARG A 204 -26.03 20.74 -2.68
CA ARG A 204 -26.87 21.94 -2.50
C ARG A 204 -26.09 23.22 -2.19
N LEU A 205 -24.97 23.45 -2.88
CA LEU A 205 -24.30 24.75 -2.88
C LEU A 205 -25.17 25.79 -3.60
N PRO A 206 -25.10 27.10 -3.28
CA PRO A 206 -25.93 28.11 -3.91
C PRO A 206 -25.69 28.21 -5.43
N PRO A 207 -26.76 28.32 -6.25
CA PRO A 207 -26.62 28.60 -7.68
C PRO A 207 -26.11 30.03 -7.91
N ALA A 208 -25.54 30.30 -9.09
CA ALA A 208 -24.95 31.60 -9.43
C ALA A 208 -25.97 32.75 -9.33
N SER A 209 -27.27 32.47 -9.55
CA SER A 209 -28.35 33.44 -9.40
C SER A 209 -28.55 33.94 -7.96
N GLU A 210 -28.18 33.15 -6.95
CA GLU A 210 -28.28 33.54 -5.53
C GLU A 210 -27.01 34.25 -5.03
N ILE A 211 -25.89 34.04 -5.72
CA ILE A 211 -24.57 34.60 -5.34
C ILE A 211 -23.91 35.35 -6.51
N PRO A 212 -24.56 36.39 -7.09
CA PRO A 212 -24.09 37.04 -8.31
C PRO A 212 -22.71 37.72 -8.22
N ASN A 213 -22.23 38.00 -7.00
CA ASN A 213 -20.93 38.62 -6.76
C ASN A 213 -19.86 37.62 -6.31
N ILE A 214 -20.12 36.31 -6.47
CA ILE A 214 -19.15 35.24 -6.24
C ILE A 214 -18.94 34.47 -7.54
N ASP A 215 -17.68 34.27 -7.92
CA ASP A 215 -17.32 33.35 -9.00
C ASP A 215 -16.92 32.00 -8.37
N MET A 216 -17.88 31.06 -8.31
CA MET A 216 -17.71 29.75 -7.66
C MET A 216 -17.27 28.66 -8.64
N GLN A 217 -16.25 27.88 -8.26
CA GLN A 217 -15.85 26.66 -8.97
C GLN A 217 -15.80 25.48 -7.98
N VAL A 218 -16.32 24.32 -8.41
CA VAL A 218 -16.46 23.13 -7.55
C VAL A 218 -15.78 21.93 -8.19
N VAL A 219 -14.96 21.20 -7.41
CA VAL A 219 -14.29 19.96 -7.82
C VAL A 219 -14.57 18.85 -6.83
N ASN A 220 -14.83 17.65 -7.37
CA ASN A 220 -14.94 16.40 -6.63
C ASN A 220 -13.68 15.56 -6.86
N TYR A 221 -12.87 15.37 -5.81
CA TYR A 221 -11.59 14.68 -5.85
C TYR A 221 -11.61 13.38 -5.06
N HIS A 222 -11.38 12.25 -5.74
CA HIS A 222 -11.23 10.93 -5.15
C HIS A 222 -10.19 10.11 -5.92
N ARG A 223 -9.45 9.22 -5.25
CA ARG A 223 -8.41 8.38 -5.87
C ARG A 223 -8.69 6.88 -5.67
N PRO A 224 -9.47 6.23 -6.55
CA PRO A 224 -9.75 4.80 -6.45
C PRO A 224 -8.47 3.94 -6.33
N ILE A 225 -8.46 2.81 -5.63
CA ILE A 225 -9.59 2.14 -4.96
C ILE A 225 -9.69 2.53 -3.48
N PHE A 226 -8.55 2.68 -2.80
CA PHE A 226 -8.48 3.03 -1.37
C PHE A 226 -8.06 4.48 -1.08
N GLY A 227 -7.58 5.21 -2.08
CA GLY A 227 -7.12 6.57 -1.91
C GLY A 227 -8.30 7.54 -1.81
N THR A 228 -8.26 8.44 -0.85
CA THR A 228 -9.32 9.43 -0.63
C THR A 228 -8.68 10.79 -0.36
N PHE A 229 -9.34 11.86 -0.80
CA PHE A 229 -9.00 13.21 -0.38
C PHE A 229 -9.53 13.41 1.04
N HIS A 230 -8.73 13.04 2.05
CA HIS A 230 -9.15 13.11 3.45
C HIS A 230 -8.74 14.44 4.12
N ALA A 231 -8.49 15.51 3.38
CA ALA A 231 -8.10 16.80 3.97
C ALA A 231 -9.30 17.73 4.22
N LYS A 232 -9.26 18.47 5.33
CA LYS A 232 -10.19 19.54 5.67
C LYS A 232 -9.40 20.77 6.09
N PHE A 233 -9.47 21.79 5.25
CA PHE A 233 -8.80 23.06 5.47
C PHE A 233 -9.46 24.15 4.64
N MET A 234 -9.24 25.38 5.02
CA MET A 234 -9.73 26.55 4.31
C MET A 234 -8.62 27.60 4.22
N VAL A 235 -8.53 28.31 3.10
CA VAL A 235 -7.63 29.47 2.96
C VAL A 235 -8.48 30.67 2.55
N ILE A 236 -8.34 31.77 3.28
CA ILE A 236 -9.13 32.98 3.12
C ILE A 236 -8.20 34.14 2.81
N ASP A 237 -8.40 34.76 1.65
CA ASP A 237 -7.63 35.89 1.12
C ASP A 237 -6.11 35.68 1.15
N ARG A 238 -5.64 34.42 1.20
CA ARG A 238 -4.24 34.06 1.48
C ARG A 238 -3.67 34.76 2.73
N ARG A 239 -4.51 35.11 3.70
CA ARG A 239 -4.15 35.73 4.99
C ARG A 239 -4.43 34.86 6.19
N VAL A 240 -5.46 34.03 6.10
CA VAL A 240 -5.89 33.11 7.16
C VAL A 240 -5.97 31.71 6.57
N ALA A 241 -5.46 30.72 7.31
CA ALA A 241 -5.76 29.33 7.04
C ALA A 241 -6.47 28.70 8.24
N LEU A 242 -7.42 27.83 7.96
CA LEU A 242 -8.10 27.00 8.95
C LEU A 242 -7.72 25.55 8.69
N ILE A 243 -7.39 24.82 9.75
CA ILE A 243 -7.19 23.37 9.69
C ILE A 243 -8.10 22.72 10.74
N GLN A 244 -8.87 21.72 10.32
CA GLN A 244 -9.96 21.18 11.14
C GLN A 244 -10.08 19.67 10.99
N SER A 245 -10.67 19.02 11.98
CA SER A 245 -10.91 17.58 11.95
C SER A 245 -12.24 17.19 11.29
N SER A 246 -13.14 18.16 11.02
CA SER A 246 -14.53 17.91 10.68
C SER A 246 -14.87 17.96 9.19
N ASN A 247 -15.79 17.07 8.80
CA ASN A 247 -16.51 17.15 7.52
C ASN A 247 -17.64 18.18 7.57
N VAL A 248 -18.22 18.54 6.41
CA VAL A 248 -19.39 19.43 6.35
C VAL A 248 -20.66 18.57 6.24
N GLN A 249 -21.17 18.12 7.38
CA GLN A 249 -22.37 17.27 7.54
C GLN A 249 -22.88 17.29 8.98
N ASP A 250 -24.16 17.10 9.25
CA ASP A 250 -24.60 16.94 10.64
C ASP A 250 -24.08 15.62 11.25
N ASN A 251 -23.53 15.69 12.46
CA ASN A 251 -22.97 14.55 13.20
C ASN A 251 -22.94 14.80 14.73
N ASP A 252 -22.47 13.78 15.46
CA ASP A 252 -22.39 13.73 16.93
C ASP A 252 -20.99 14.01 17.49
N ASN A 253 -20.07 14.52 16.66
CA ASN A 253 -18.66 14.63 17.01
C ASN A 253 -18.36 15.90 17.81
N LEU A 254 -17.54 15.76 18.85
CA LEU A 254 -16.64 16.81 19.31
C LEU A 254 -15.41 16.85 18.38
N GLU A 255 -15.16 18.03 17.82
CA GLU A 255 -14.17 18.27 16.78
C GLU A 255 -13.20 19.39 17.21
N MET A 256 -12.10 19.54 16.47
CA MET A 256 -11.11 20.58 16.70
C MET A 256 -10.85 21.38 15.42
N LEU A 257 -10.81 22.71 15.54
CA LEU A 257 -10.40 23.64 14.49
C LEU A 257 -9.35 24.59 15.03
N VAL A 258 -8.31 24.82 14.24
CA VAL A 258 -7.26 25.80 14.53
C VAL A 258 -7.23 26.84 13.42
N ARG A 259 -7.29 28.11 13.81
CA ARG A 259 -7.02 29.23 12.92
C ARG A 259 -5.53 29.54 12.97
N VAL A 260 -4.89 29.66 11.82
CA VAL A 260 -3.48 30.06 11.69
C VAL A 260 -3.31 31.25 10.77
N GLU A 261 -2.34 32.10 11.11
CA GLU A 261 -2.05 33.34 10.39
C GLU A 261 -0.54 33.56 10.27
N GLY A 262 -0.15 34.40 9.31
CA GLY A 262 1.24 34.72 9.01
C GLY A 262 1.83 33.88 7.86
N PRO A 263 3.16 33.88 7.70
CA PRO A 263 3.83 33.27 6.54
C PRO A 263 3.52 31.79 6.30
N ILE A 264 3.14 31.03 7.34
CA ILE A 264 2.70 29.64 7.20
C ILE A 264 1.51 29.47 6.23
N VAL A 265 0.67 30.49 6.06
CA VAL A 265 -0.50 30.47 5.17
C VAL A 265 -0.12 30.25 3.72
N ASP A 266 1.08 30.67 3.29
CA ASP A 266 1.58 30.36 1.93
C ASP A 266 1.72 28.85 1.70
N SER A 267 2.07 28.09 2.73
CA SER A 267 2.18 26.63 2.68
C SER A 267 0.81 25.97 2.48
N PHE A 268 -0.21 26.48 3.19
CA PHE A 268 -1.60 26.03 3.02
C PHE A 268 -2.14 26.41 1.64
N TYR A 269 -1.81 27.61 1.16
CA TYR A 269 -2.21 28.07 -0.16
C TYR A 269 -1.62 27.20 -1.27
N ASP A 270 -0.33 26.90 -1.19
CA ASP A 270 0.35 25.99 -2.13
C ASP A 270 -0.24 24.57 -2.08
N THR A 271 -0.56 24.07 -0.88
CA THR A 271 -1.27 22.80 -0.67
C THR A 271 -2.66 22.82 -1.30
N ALA A 272 -3.38 23.94 -1.22
CA ALA A 272 -4.69 24.14 -1.83
C ALA A 272 -4.62 24.00 -3.34
N LEU A 273 -3.68 24.71 -3.97
CA LEU A 273 -3.43 24.67 -5.40
C LEU A 273 -3.05 23.26 -5.86
N ILE A 274 -2.12 22.59 -5.17
CA ILE A 274 -1.70 21.22 -5.49
C ILE A 274 -2.88 20.25 -5.38
N SER A 275 -3.67 20.35 -4.31
CA SER A 275 -4.83 19.48 -4.08
C SER A 275 -5.95 19.70 -5.09
N TRP A 276 -6.11 20.94 -5.57
CA TRP A 276 -7.07 21.30 -6.61
C TRP A 276 -6.74 20.66 -7.96
N GLY A 277 -5.45 20.65 -8.33
CA GLY A 277 -4.89 19.92 -9.47
C GLY A 277 -5.26 20.45 -10.87
N LYS A 278 -6.45 21.02 -11.07
CA LYS A 278 -6.95 21.54 -12.35
C LYS A 278 -6.65 23.01 -12.58
N THR A 279 -6.66 23.46 -13.83
CA THR A 279 -6.61 24.90 -14.13
C THR A 279 -7.73 25.62 -13.38
N LEU A 280 -7.40 26.74 -12.74
CA LEU A 280 -8.36 27.55 -12.00
C LEU A 280 -9.06 28.50 -12.97
N ASP A 281 -10.39 28.48 -12.97
CA ASP A 281 -11.19 29.35 -13.83
C ASP A 281 -12.37 29.93 -13.02
N PRO A 282 -12.39 31.25 -12.71
CA PRO A 282 -11.26 32.17 -12.88
C PRO A 282 -10.08 31.82 -11.94
N PRO A 283 -8.87 32.33 -12.20
CA PRO A 283 -7.74 32.21 -11.28
C PRO A 283 -8.02 32.83 -9.91
N LEU A 284 -7.27 32.39 -8.89
CA LEU A 284 -7.31 33.01 -7.57
C LEU A 284 -6.61 34.39 -7.61
N PRO A 285 -7.27 35.51 -7.26
CA PRO A 285 -6.69 36.83 -7.39
C PRO A 285 -5.44 37.09 -6.52
N MET A 286 -5.23 36.36 -5.42
CA MET A 286 -4.09 36.54 -4.51
C MET A 286 -2.85 35.72 -4.89
N LEU A 287 -2.78 35.15 -6.10
CA LEU A 287 -1.61 34.39 -6.57
C LEU A 287 -0.30 35.19 -6.45
N SER A 288 -0.32 36.50 -6.72
CA SER A 288 0.84 37.40 -6.63
C SER A 288 1.00 38.11 -5.28
N SER A 289 0.21 37.75 -4.27
CA SER A 289 0.18 38.43 -2.95
C SER A 289 0.46 37.47 -1.78
N PRO A 290 1.71 37.01 -1.60
CA PRO A 290 2.08 36.08 -0.53
C PRO A 290 1.70 36.54 0.87
N ALA A 291 1.40 35.58 1.75
CA ALA A 291 1.14 35.83 3.17
C ALA A 291 2.39 36.37 3.89
N ALA A 292 3.58 35.93 3.46
CA ALA A 292 4.86 36.36 4.01
C ALA A 292 5.09 37.88 3.93
N ASP A 293 4.48 38.57 2.97
CA ASP A 293 4.68 39.99 2.72
C ASP A 293 3.61 40.88 3.39
N ALA A 294 2.73 40.30 4.22
CA ALA A 294 1.62 41.00 4.83
C ALA A 294 1.60 40.95 6.35
N ALA A 295 0.88 41.90 6.94
CA ALA A 295 0.62 41.91 8.36
C ALA A 295 -0.28 40.74 8.78
N ILE A 296 -0.03 40.23 9.99
CA ILE A 296 -0.86 39.20 10.62
C ILE A 296 -2.22 39.84 11.00
N PRO A 297 -3.36 39.35 10.46
CA PRO A 297 -4.67 40.00 10.64
C PRO A 297 -5.08 40.23 12.09
N SER A 298 -4.83 39.24 12.97
CA SER A 298 -5.18 39.32 14.40
C SER A 298 -4.39 40.36 15.19
N PHE A 299 -3.27 40.87 14.65
CA PHE A 299 -2.49 41.93 15.30
C PHE A 299 -3.01 43.33 14.97
N SER A 300 -3.66 43.50 13.82
CA SER A 300 -4.26 44.79 13.41
C SER A 300 -5.63 45.06 14.00
N SER A 301 -6.32 44.03 14.52
CA SER A 301 -7.73 44.12 14.92
C SER A 301 -7.98 44.39 16.41
N GLN A 302 -6.96 44.62 17.24
CA GLN A 302 -7.15 44.75 18.69
C GLN A 302 -7.06 46.21 19.20
N GLN A 303 -8.20 46.74 19.66
CA GLN A 303 -8.24 47.77 20.70
C GLN A 303 -7.99 47.14 22.08
N PRO A 304 -7.24 47.80 22.99
CA PRO A 304 -7.05 47.32 24.36
C PRO A 304 -8.38 47.34 25.13
N GLN A 305 -8.86 46.17 25.57
CA GLN A 305 -10.01 46.10 26.48
C GLN A 305 -9.56 45.96 27.93
N THR A 306 -10.08 46.81 28.81
CA THR A 306 -9.86 46.80 30.26
C THR A 306 -10.69 45.72 30.94
N ASP A 307 -10.14 45.08 31.98
CA ASP A 307 -10.78 43.98 32.72
C ASP A 307 -12.12 44.33 33.40
N SER A 308 -12.47 45.62 33.52
CA SER A 308 -13.71 46.09 34.15
C SER A 308 -15.00 45.80 33.35
N ASP A 309 -14.90 45.40 32.08
CA ASP A 309 -16.07 45.22 31.19
C ASP A 309 -16.55 43.77 31.07
N LYS A 310 -15.91 42.81 31.75
CA LYS A 310 -16.22 41.36 31.60
C LYS A 310 -17.51 40.91 32.30
N GLU A 311 -17.96 41.62 33.34
CA GLU A 311 -19.08 41.17 34.18
C GLU A 311 -20.46 41.75 33.79
N ARG A 312 -20.55 42.66 32.81
CA ARG A 312 -21.81 43.34 32.43
C ARG A 312 -22.13 43.38 30.92
N ARG A 313 -21.60 42.46 30.11
CA ARG A 313 -21.96 42.41 28.68
C ARG A 313 -23.28 41.67 28.46
N PRO A 314 -24.18 42.18 27.62
CA PRO A 314 -25.43 41.49 27.28
C PRO A 314 -25.11 40.18 26.56
N LEU A 315 -25.91 39.13 26.84
CA LEU A 315 -25.85 37.86 26.12
C LEU A 315 -26.12 38.09 24.63
N LEU A 316 -25.25 37.57 23.77
CA LEU A 316 -25.44 37.62 22.33
C LEU A 316 -26.32 36.44 21.89
N PRO A 317 -27.28 36.65 20.97
CA PRO A 317 -28.08 35.55 20.43
C PRO A 317 -27.22 34.53 19.69
N GLU A 318 -27.60 33.26 19.72
CA GLU A 318 -26.89 32.20 19.01
C GLU A 318 -27.02 32.38 17.50
N HIS A 319 -25.92 32.21 16.77
CA HIS A 319 -25.97 32.13 15.31
C HIS A 319 -26.60 30.80 14.90
N THR A 320 -27.77 30.83 14.27
CA THR A 320 -28.46 29.64 13.74
C THR A 320 -28.71 29.76 12.24
N THR A 321 -29.20 28.70 11.60
CA THR A 321 -29.61 28.71 10.19
C THR A 321 -30.84 29.59 9.92
N GLN A 322 -31.61 29.94 10.96
CA GLN A 322 -32.82 30.78 10.84
C GLN A 322 -32.58 32.22 11.34
N ASP A 323 -31.58 32.41 12.18
CA ASP A 323 -31.18 33.69 12.76
C ASP A 323 -29.65 33.84 12.67
N PRO A 324 -29.11 34.20 11.49
CA PRO A 324 -27.67 34.25 11.27
C PRO A 324 -27.05 35.54 11.86
N HIS A 325 -25.95 35.38 12.60
CA HIS A 325 -25.21 36.49 13.21
C HIS A 325 -23.74 36.45 12.81
N TYR A 326 -23.33 37.33 11.90
CA TYR A 326 -21.95 37.40 11.42
C TYR A 326 -21.16 38.46 12.19
N ASP A 327 -20.22 38.00 13.01
CA ASP A 327 -19.41 38.79 13.91
C ASP A 327 -18.21 39.45 13.18
N PRO A 328 -17.79 40.65 13.60
CA PRO A 328 -16.71 41.39 12.95
C PRO A 328 -15.32 40.80 13.26
N ASP A 329 -15.13 40.19 14.43
CA ASP A 329 -13.84 39.69 14.92
C ASP A 329 -13.97 38.41 15.74
N ILE A 330 -12.83 37.73 15.94
CA ILE A 330 -12.77 36.44 16.63
C ILE A 330 -13.13 36.54 18.13
N GLN A 331 -13.06 37.73 18.73
CA GLN A 331 -13.38 37.96 20.13
C GLN A 331 -14.90 37.98 20.34
N GLN A 332 -15.64 38.66 19.46
CA GLN A 332 -17.10 38.66 19.48
C GLN A 332 -17.67 37.29 19.10
N GLU A 333 -17.05 36.59 18.14
CA GLU A 333 -17.39 35.18 17.83
C GLU A 333 -17.23 34.30 19.08
N ALA A 334 -16.08 34.39 19.75
CA ALA A 334 -15.80 33.60 20.94
C ALA A 334 -16.75 33.94 22.09
N GLN A 335 -17.12 35.22 22.26
CA GLN A 335 -18.13 35.62 23.24
C GLN A 335 -19.47 34.95 22.91
N ARG A 336 -19.96 35.09 21.67
CA ARG A 336 -21.26 34.56 21.25
C ARG A 336 -21.37 33.06 21.50
N VAL A 337 -20.36 32.29 21.08
CA VAL A 337 -20.38 30.83 21.24
C VAL A 337 -20.20 30.41 22.69
N ASN A 338 -19.22 30.98 23.40
CA ASN A 338 -18.99 30.62 24.81
C ASN A 338 -20.13 31.05 25.73
N ASP A 339 -20.94 32.04 25.34
CA ASP A 339 -22.12 32.44 26.11
C ASP A 339 -23.27 31.42 25.98
N THR A 340 -23.29 30.58 24.93
CA THR A 340 -24.34 29.57 24.74
C THR A 340 -24.34 28.45 25.78
N VAL A 341 -23.17 28.17 26.37
CA VAL A 341 -22.99 27.17 27.44
C VAL A 341 -23.25 27.75 28.84
N ARG A 342 -23.56 29.04 28.95
CA ARG A 342 -23.97 29.62 30.23
C ARG A 342 -25.37 29.12 30.63
N PRO A 343 -25.59 28.82 31.92
CA PRO A 343 -26.91 28.43 32.39
C PRO A 343 -27.90 29.60 32.30
N ARG A 344 -29.10 29.31 31.82
CA ARG A 344 -30.26 30.20 31.93
C ARG A 344 -30.75 30.24 33.39
N GLU A 345 -31.58 31.22 33.71
CA GLU A 345 -32.18 31.32 35.05
C GLU A 345 -32.91 30.02 35.42
N GLY A 346 -32.53 29.39 36.54
CA GLY A 346 -33.07 28.09 36.98
C GLY A 346 -32.55 26.85 36.23
N GLU A 347 -31.67 27.01 35.24
CA GLU A 347 -31.03 25.91 34.51
C GLU A 347 -29.79 25.40 35.28
N ALA A 348 -29.64 24.07 35.37
CA ALA A 348 -28.44 23.46 35.93
C ALA A 348 -27.24 23.62 34.96
N LYS A 349 -26.01 23.68 35.48
CA LYS A 349 -24.81 23.87 34.63
C LYS A 349 -24.65 22.75 33.60
N THR A 350 -24.89 21.52 34.04
CA THR A 350 -24.84 20.34 33.17
C THR A 350 -25.91 20.40 32.08
N ARG A 351 -27.10 20.94 32.38
CA ARG A 351 -28.18 21.09 31.39
C ARG A 351 -27.82 22.12 30.32
N ALA A 352 -27.13 23.20 30.68
CA ALA A 352 -26.65 24.21 29.73
C ALA A 352 -25.62 23.62 28.75
N VAL A 353 -24.67 22.82 29.25
CA VAL A 353 -23.70 22.10 28.41
C VAL A 353 -24.38 21.03 27.56
N THR A 354 -25.30 20.25 28.13
CA THR A 354 -26.09 19.25 27.39
C THR A 354 -26.85 19.90 26.23
N ARG A 355 -27.51 21.05 26.48
CA ARG A 355 -28.23 21.82 25.46
C ARG A 355 -27.32 22.26 24.32
N HIS A 356 -26.10 22.70 24.62
CA HIS A 356 -25.13 23.11 23.61
C HIS A 356 -24.57 21.92 22.82
N LEU A 357 -24.28 20.80 23.48
CA LEU A 357 -23.80 19.57 22.83
C LEU A 357 -24.89 18.88 22.01
N ASN A 358 -26.16 19.10 22.31
CA ASN A 358 -27.29 18.55 21.54
C ASN A 358 -27.47 19.29 20.21
N THR A 359 -26.81 18.76 19.19
CA THR A 359 -26.98 19.17 17.78
C THR A 359 -28.23 18.54 17.16
N THR A 360 -28.45 18.79 15.87
CA THR A 360 -29.63 18.36 15.10
C THR A 360 -29.92 16.87 15.14
N ILE A 361 -28.92 16.00 15.35
CA ILE A 361 -29.12 14.54 15.32
C ILE A 361 -29.23 13.90 16.70
N GLN A 362 -29.02 14.65 17.79
CA GLN A 362 -28.89 14.10 19.15
C GLN A 362 -29.66 14.88 20.22
N GLN A 363 -30.80 15.45 19.83
CA GLN A 363 -31.63 16.35 20.64
C GLN A 363 -32.09 15.75 21.97
N ASP A 364 -32.27 14.42 22.03
CA ASP A 364 -32.78 13.72 23.21
C ASP A 364 -31.69 13.20 24.18
N THR A 365 -30.42 13.54 23.95
CA THR A 365 -29.34 13.09 24.83
C THR A 365 -29.34 13.89 26.13
N THR A 366 -29.32 13.20 27.28
CA THR A 366 -29.31 13.82 28.60
C THR A 366 -27.93 13.71 29.25
N GLY A 367 -27.46 14.78 29.90
CA GLY A 367 -26.27 14.72 30.75
C GLY A 367 -26.55 14.03 32.10
N ASP A 368 -25.61 13.22 32.57
CA ASP A 368 -25.68 12.48 33.83
C ASP A 368 -24.62 12.89 34.86
N VAL A 369 -23.77 13.86 34.52
CA VAL A 369 -22.69 14.36 35.37
C VAL A 369 -23.19 15.35 36.44
N PRO A 370 -22.58 15.39 37.65
CA PRO A 370 -22.88 16.43 38.63
C PRO A 370 -22.40 17.81 38.15
N ASP A 371 -23.10 18.87 38.57
CA ASP A 371 -22.77 20.27 38.22
C ASP A 371 -21.38 20.71 38.69
N SER A 372 -20.79 20.02 39.67
CA SER A 372 -19.40 20.26 40.11
C SER A 372 -18.38 20.03 39.01
N ASP A 373 -18.65 19.10 38.09
CA ASP A 373 -17.70 18.73 37.04
C ASP A 373 -17.76 19.70 35.86
N GLN A 374 -18.69 20.65 35.89
CA GLN A 374 -18.73 21.82 35.02
C GLN A 374 -17.83 22.95 35.54
N GLU A 375 -16.94 22.67 36.50
CA GLU A 375 -15.89 23.59 36.96
C GLU A 375 -14.50 22.98 36.67
N PRO A 376 -13.71 23.56 35.75
CA PRO A 376 -13.99 24.79 34.99
C PRO A 376 -15.09 24.60 33.92
N PRO A 377 -15.82 25.67 33.56
CA PRO A 377 -16.92 25.61 32.59
C PRO A 377 -16.42 25.24 31.21
N MET A 378 -17.24 24.54 30.42
CA MET A 378 -16.93 24.27 29.02
C MET A 378 -16.61 25.60 28.29
N ARG A 379 -15.58 25.59 27.46
CA ARG A 379 -15.14 26.77 26.71
C ARG A 379 -14.88 26.39 25.24
N PRO A 380 -15.93 26.36 24.41
CA PRO A 380 -15.81 25.98 23.00
C PRO A 380 -14.72 26.74 22.24
N TYR A 381 -14.62 28.06 22.42
CA TYR A 381 -13.68 28.94 21.72
C TYR A 381 -12.64 29.51 22.68
N VAL A 382 -11.37 29.24 22.41
CA VAL A 382 -10.23 29.82 23.14
C VAL A 382 -9.46 30.74 22.20
N THR A 383 -9.55 32.04 22.48
CA THR A 383 -8.69 33.06 21.87
C THR A 383 -7.42 33.20 22.69
N LEU A 384 -6.27 33.08 22.03
CA LEU A 384 -4.99 33.38 22.68
C LEU A 384 -4.72 34.89 22.58
N PRO A 385 -4.14 35.50 23.63
CA PRO A 385 -3.66 36.87 23.53
C PRO A 385 -2.56 36.97 22.44
N PRO A 386 -2.31 38.15 21.86
CA PRO A 386 -1.23 38.33 20.90
C PRO A 386 0.08 37.77 21.45
N HIS A 387 0.66 36.86 20.68
CA HIS A 387 1.90 36.19 21.04
C HIS A 387 2.85 36.22 19.84
N LYS A 388 4.16 36.04 20.09
CA LYS A 388 5.15 35.98 19.01
C LYS A 388 4.83 34.84 18.05
N THR A 389 5.26 34.99 16.80
CA THR A 389 5.25 33.86 15.87
C THR A 389 6.12 32.73 16.41
N PHE A 390 5.87 31.52 15.96
CA PHE A 390 6.68 30.35 16.29
C PHE A 390 6.81 29.41 15.08
N PRO A 391 7.83 28.52 15.08
CA PRO A 391 8.07 27.59 13.99
C PRO A 391 6.91 26.63 13.73
N MET A 392 6.63 26.41 12.45
CA MET A 392 5.57 25.54 11.95
C MET A 392 6.02 24.82 10.68
N ALA A 393 5.47 23.64 10.41
CA ALA A 393 5.70 22.93 9.15
C ALA A 393 4.47 22.15 8.71
N LEU A 394 4.24 22.04 7.40
CA LEU A 394 3.26 21.11 6.87
C LEU A 394 3.88 19.73 6.66
N VAL A 395 3.33 18.73 7.33
CA VAL A 395 3.79 17.33 7.30
C VAL A 395 2.67 16.45 6.76
N ASN A 396 2.35 16.69 5.49
CA ASN A 396 1.23 16.07 4.80
C ASN A 396 1.61 14.69 4.22
N ARG A 397 0.62 14.05 3.58
CA ARG A 397 0.86 12.94 2.65
C ARG A 397 -0.02 13.06 1.41
N GLU A 398 0.46 12.51 0.30
CA GLU A 398 -0.33 12.26 -0.90
C GLU A 398 -1.26 11.04 -0.74
N PRO A 399 -2.37 10.95 -1.50
CA PRO A 399 -3.25 9.79 -1.47
C PRO A 399 -2.63 8.62 -2.21
N TRP A 400 -2.93 7.41 -1.76
CA TRP A 400 -2.40 6.16 -2.31
C TRP A 400 -3.52 5.15 -2.55
N GLY A 401 -3.86 4.96 -3.83
CA GLY A 401 -4.99 4.14 -4.27
C GLY A 401 -4.74 2.63 -4.31
N ALA A 402 -3.48 2.19 -4.25
CA ALA A 402 -3.16 0.76 -4.36
C ALA A 402 -3.56 -0.01 -3.09
N PRO A 403 -4.10 -1.24 -3.21
CA PRO A 403 -4.62 -2.03 -2.10
C PRO A 403 -3.48 -2.72 -1.31
N ASN A 404 -2.52 -1.95 -0.82
CA ASN A 404 -1.39 -2.42 -0.05
C ASN A 404 -0.86 -1.35 0.92
N HIS A 405 -0.05 -1.76 1.89
CA HIS A 405 0.56 -0.87 2.88
C HIS A 405 1.98 -0.40 2.51
N SER A 406 2.28 -0.28 1.21
CA SER A 406 3.64 0.10 0.76
C SER A 406 3.92 1.61 0.83
N SER A 407 2.88 2.45 0.88
CA SER A 407 3.02 3.91 0.98
C SER A 407 3.28 4.34 2.42
N VAL A 408 4.52 4.15 2.86
CA VAL A 408 4.96 4.46 4.25
C VAL A 408 5.98 5.59 4.33
N TYR A 409 6.62 5.94 3.22
CA TYR A 409 7.69 6.93 3.17
C TYR A 409 7.14 8.31 2.82
N THR A 410 6.39 8.89 3.76
CA THR A 410 5.72 10.20 3.60
C THR A 410 6.07 11.14 4.76
N PRO A 411 6.04 12.47 4.56
CA PRO A 411 6.34 13.42 5.63
C PRO A 411 5.46 13.25 6.86
N GLN A 412 4.16 13.01 6.69
CA GLN A 412 3.24 12.70 7.79
C GLN A 412 3.75 11.53 8.64
N ASN A 413 4.00 10.39 8.00
CA ASN A 413 4.36 9.17 8.71
C ASN A 413 5.71 9.33 9.42
N ALA A 414 6.68 9.96 8.75
CA ALA A 414 7.97 10.27 9.36
C ALA A 414 7.82 11.23 10.55
N ALA A 415 6.96 12.24 10.46
CA ALA A 415 6.73 13.18 11.55
C ALA A 415 6.15 12.50 12.79
N PHE A 416 5.09 11.69 12.64
CA PHE A 416 4.51 10.94 13.76
C PHE A 416 5.50 9.96 14.40
N LEU A 417 6.21 9.18 13.58
CA LEU A 417 7.18 8.21 14.09
C LEU A 417 8.38 8.90 14.76
N SER A 418 8.85 10.01 14.20
CA SER A 418 9.95 10.80 14.76
C SER A 418 9.55 11.46 16.07
N ALA A 419 8.31 11.96 16.18
CA ALA A 419 7.78 12.53 17.41
C ALA A 419 7.75 11.49 18.54
N LEU A 420 7.19 10.30 18.28
CA LEU A 420 7.17 9.19 19.25
C LEU A 420 8.58 8.71 19.62
N LYS A 421 9.49 8.66 18.65
CA LYS A 421 10.89 8.26 18.86
C LYS A 421 11.67 9.26 19.71
N HIS A 422 11.42 10.55 19.57
CA HIS A 422 12.20 11.60 20.21
C HIS A 422 11.56 12.21 21.47
N ALA A 423 10.32 11.82 21.78
CA ALA A 423 9.69 12.11 23.06
C ALA A 423 10.57 11.69 24.24
N LYS A 424 10.67 12.57 25.25
CA LYS A 424 11.48 12.37 26.45
C LYS A 424 10.66 12.20 27.73
N HIS A 425 9.51 12.86 27.82
CA HIS A 425 8.73 12.99 29.04
C HIS A 425 7.28 12.56 28.84
N SER A 426 6.60 13.13 27.84
CA SER A 426 5.17 12.92 27.66
C SER A 426 4.76 12.84 26.19
N ILE A 427 3.78 11.99 25.92
CA ILE A 427 3.05 11.91 24.66
C ILE A 427 1.57 11.98 25.01
N PHE A 428 0.85 12.93 24.42
CA PHE A 428 -0.60 12.97 24.43
C PHE A 428 -1.10 12.73 23.01
N ILE A 429 -2.04 11.81 22.83
CA ILE A 429 -2.70 11.52 21.56
C ILE A 429 -4.21 11.58 21.78
N GLN A 430 -4.91 12.30 20.92
CA GLN A 430 -6.36 12.15 20.77
C GLN A 430 -6.68 11.89 19.30
N THR A 431 -7.33 10.77 19.03
CA THR A 431 -7.66 10.32 17.67
C THR A 431 -8.91 9.45 17.70
N PRO A 432 -9.81 9.50 16.70
CA PRO A 432 -10.99 8.64 16.69
C PRO A 432 -10.62 7.15 16.67
N ASN A 433 -9.62 6.78 15.87
CA ASN A 433 -9.12 5.43 15.71
C ASN A 433 -7.60 5.38 15.70
N MET A 434 -7.04 4.35 16.34
CA MET A 434 -5.60 4.09 16.35
C MET A 434 -5.34 2.61 16.15
N ASN A 435 -4.89 2.22 14.96
CA ASN A 435 -4.52 0.84 14.66
C ASN A 435 -3.40 0.71 13.60
N ALA A 436 -2.74 1.79 13.20
CA ALA A 436 -1.60 1.70 12.30
C ALA A 436 -0.40 1.03 13.01
N GLU A 437 0.02 -0.16 12.55
CA GLU A 437 1.06 -0.96 13.22
C GLU A 437 2.36 -0.19 13.54
N PRO A 438 2.90 0.66 12.64
CA PRO A 438 4.12 1.42 12.93
C PRO A 438 3.97 2.41 14.10
N ILE A 439 2.78 3.00 14.28
CA ILE A 439 2.48 3.89 15.41
C ILE A 439 2.50 3.12 16.71
N LEU A 440 1.88 1.93 16.73
CA LEU A 440 1.78 1.09 17.93
C LEU A 440 3.15 0.62 18.40
N ALA A 441 4.00 0.18 17.47
CA ALA A 441 5.36 -0.20 17.78
C ALA A 441 6.19 0.97 18.34
N ALA A 442 6.07 2.16 17.74
CA ALA A 442 6.78 3.35 18.18
C ALA A 442 6.29 3.85 19.56
N LEU A 443 4.98 3.76 19.83
CA LEU A 443 4.38 4.13 21.10
C LEU A 443 4.86 3.20 22.24
N LEU A 444 4.83 1.88 22.02
CA LEU A 444 5.37 0.91 22.97
C LEU A 444 6.86 1.16 23.24
N ALA A 445 7.64 1.46 22.20
CA ALA A 445 9.04 1.81 22.35
C ALA A 445 9.23 3.09 23.19
N ALA A 446 8.33 4.07 23.10
CA ALA A 446 8.38 5.28 23.95
C ALA A 446 8.08 4.96 25.41
N VAL A 447 7.02 4.19 25.66
CA VAL A 447 6.64 3.76 27.02
C VAL A 447 7.77 3.01 27.71
N ARG A 448 8.40 2.05 27.00
CA ARG A 448 9.55 1.28 27.51
C ARG A 448 10.79 2.12 27.78
N ARG A 449 10.95 3.27 27.11
CA ARG A 449 12.03 4.23 27.40
C ARG A 449 11.76 5.11 28.61
N GLY A 450 10.58 5.00 29.22
CA GLY A 450 10.18 5.79 30.38
C GLY A 450 9.27 6.99 30.09
N VAL A 451 8.80 7.13 28.83
CA VAL A 451 7.88 8.22 28.44
C VAL A 451 6.46 7.88 28.88
N THR A 452 5.73 8.85 29.44
CA THR A 452 4.30 8.68 29.76
C THR A 452 3.46 8.96 28.52
N ALA A 453 2.65 8.00 28.10
CA ALA A 453 1.77 8.09 26.94
C ALA A 453 0.30 8.09 27.37
N THR A 454 -0.39 9.20 27.16
CA THR A 454 -1.84 9.34 27.34
C THR A 454 -2.52 9.30 25.98
N VAL A 455 -3.48 8.39 25.79
CA VAL A 455 -4.19 8.18 24.51
C VAL A 455 -5.69 8.25 24.74
N TYR A 456 -6.37 9.18 24.08
CA TYR A 456 -7.83 9.31 24.07
C TYR A 456 -8.36 8.78 22.73
N LEU A 457 -9.19 7.73 22.80
CA LEU A 457 -9.81 7.04 21.66
C LEU A 457 -11.32 7.19 21.70
N CYS A 458 -12.01 7.05 20.56
CA CYS A 458 -13.46 7.05 20.56
C CYS A 458 -14.00 5.61 20.53
N LEU A 459 -14.85 5.27 21.50
CA LEU A 459 -15.43 3.93 21.59
C LEU A 459 -16.34 3.65 20.38
N GLY A 460 -16.06 2.58 19.65
CA GLY A 460 -16.91 2.11 18.56
C GLY A 460 -16.78 2.86 17.24
N TYR A 461 -15.80 3.77 17.11
CA TYR A 461 -15.73 4.69 15.96
C TYR A 461 -15.36 3.93 14.69
N ASN A 462 -16.31 3.74 13.78
CA ASN A 462 -16.09 3.00 12.53
C ASN A 462 -15.55 1.55 12.72
N ASP A 463 -15.94 0.86 13.80
CA ASP A 463 -15.46 -0.50 14.13
C ASP A 463 -15.60 -1.48 12.97
N ALA A 464 -16.74 -1.45 12.27
CA ALA A 464 -16.97 -2.31 11.11
C ALA A 464 -15.91 -2.11 10.01
N GLY A 465 -15.50 -0.86 9.76
CA GLY A 465 -14.42 -0.53 8.84
C GLY A 465 -13.06 -0.97 9.38
N GLN A 466 -12.82 -0.85 10.69
CA GLN A 466 -11.55 -1.26 11.33
C GLN A 466 -11.37 -2.78 11.40
N LEU A 467 -12.46 -3.55 11.25
CA LEU A 467 -12.46 -5.01 11.19
C LEU A 467 -12.35 -5.57 9.76
N LEU A 468 -12.37 -4.72 8.74
CA LEU A 468 -12.12 -5.16 7.37
C LEU A 468 -10.69 -5.74 7.25
N PRO A 469 -10.46 -6.68 6.30
CA PRO A 469 -9.13 -7.19 6.03
C PRO A 469 -8.12 -6.04 5.85
N PHE A 470 -6.93 -6.24 6.43
CA PHE A 470 -5.84 -5.26 6.46
C PHE A 470 -6.03 -4.06 7.40
N GLN A 471 -7.17 -3.84 8.07
CA GLN A 471 -7.39 -2.65 8.92
C GLN A 471 -6.96 -2.80 10.40
N ASN A 472 -6.30 -3.90 10.78
CA ASN A 472 -5.63 -4.14 12.09
C ASN A 472 -6.49 -4.08 13.37
N GLY A 473 -7.82 -3.94 13.28
CA GLY A 473 -8.77 -4.12 14.41
C GLY A 473 -9.24 -2.83 15.09
N THR A 474 -10.21 -2.97 16.02
CA THR A 474 -10.87 -1.85 16.72
C THR A 474 -9.99 -1.25 17.84
N ASN A 475 -10.38 -0.09 18.37
CA ASN A 475 -9.67 0.56 19.47
C ASN A 475 -9.54 -0.31 20.72
N GLU A 476 -10.57 -1.08 21.08
CA GLU A 476 -10.56 -1.98 22.25
C GLU A 476 -9.54 -3.13 22.04
N MET A 477 -9.49 -3.71 20.84
CA MET A 477 -8.50 -4.73 20.48
C MET A 477 -7.07 -4.19 20.55
N ILE A 478 -6.87 -2.95 20.08
CA ILE A 478 -5.54 -2.32 20.10
C ILE A 478 -5.12 -1.95 21.52
N ALA A 479 -6.03 -1.41 22.34
CA ALA A 479 -5.74 -1.12 23.74
C ALA A 479 -5.33 -2.39 24.49
N ASN A 480 -6.05 -3.50 24.29
CA ASN A 480 -5.68 -4.80 24.82
C ASN A 480 -4.27 -5.21 24.40
N ARG A 481 -3.99 -5.15 23.09
CA ARG A 481 -2.68 -5.54 22.52
C ARG A 481 -1.54 -4.71 23.09
N LEU A 482 -1.74 -3.40 23.25
CA LEU A 482 -0.73 -2.50 23.82
C LEU A 482 -0.44 -2.86 25.28
N TYR A 483 -1.45 -3.00 26.14
CA TYR A 483 -1.22 -3.37 27.54
C TYR A 483 -0.63 -4.77 27.69
N ARG A 484 -1.06 -5.74 26.88
CA ARG A 484 -0.52 -7.11 26.86
C ARG A 484 0.95 -7.16 26.46
N ALA A 485 1.41 -6.22 25.64
CA ALA A 485 2.80 -6.12 25.21
C ALA A 485 3.75 -5.50 26.26
N LEU A 486 3.24 -4.98 27.38
CA LEU A 486 4.03 -4.41 28.46
C LEU A 486 4.25 -5.43 29.58
N HIS A 487 5.49 -5.55 30.04
CA HIS A 487 5.91 -6.64 30.93
C HIS A 487 5.98 -6.23 32.40
N THR A 488 6.19 -4.94 32.68
CA THR A 488 6.29 -4.43 34.06
C THR A 488 5.10 -3.57 34.45
N ALA A 489 4.80 -3.52 35.75
CA ALA A 489 3.77 -2.63 36.29
C ALA A 489 4.08 -1.15 36.02
N GLU A 490 5.37 -0.79 36.03
CA GLU A 490 5.83 0.57 35.76
C GLU A 490 5.61 0.97 34.30
N GLU A 491 5.92 0.08 33.34
CA GLU A 491 5.57 0.28 31.93
C GLU A 491 4.06 0.44 31.73
N ARG A 492 3.26 -0.44 32.36
CA ARG A 492 1.79 -0.36 32.28
C ARG A 492 1.25 0.95 32.85
N ALA A 493 1.80 1.46 33.95
CA ALA A 493 1.39 2.73 34.56
C ALA A 493 1.73 3.96 33.71
N ARG A 494 2.71 3.84 32.80
CA ARG A 494 3.09 4.91 31.86
C ARG A 494 2.19 4.96 30.63
N LEU A 495 1.50 3.88 30.28
CA LEU A 495 0.50 3.87 29.21
C LEU A 495 -0.89 4.13 29.80
N ARG A 496 -1.57 5.18 29.35
CA ARG A 496 -2.87 5.61 29.89
C ARG A 496 -3.87 5.79 28.75
N ILE A 497 -4.59 4.72 28.44
CA ILE A 497 -5.62 4.73 27.40
C ILE A 497 -6.99 5.09 28.00
N HIS A 498 -7.72 5.97 27.34
CA HIS A 498 -9.06 6.39 27.74
C HIS A 498 -10.01 6.38 26.54
N ASN A 499 -11.26 5.99 26.77
CA ASN A 499 -12.35 6.19 25.83
C ASN A 499 -12.99 7.57 26.05
N TYR A 500 -13.32 8.25 24.97
CA TYR A 500 -13.94 9.57 24.97
C TYR A 500 -15.21 9.61 25.82
N VAL A 501 -15.30 10.60 26.70
CA VAL A 501 -16.48 10.89 27.51
C VAL A 501 -16.84 12.37 27.33
N GLY A 502 -18.07 12.62 26.84
CA GLY A 502 -18.58 13.99 26.66
C GLY A 502 -18.58 14.80 27.95
N LYS A 503 -18.54 16.13 27.85
CA LYS A 503 -18.48 17.03 29.02
C LYS A 503 -19.72 16.93 29.94
N ASP A 504 -20.82 16.42 29.41
CA ASP A 504 -22.07 16.17 30.12
C ASP A 504 -22.25 14.71 30.59
N GLN A 505 -21.28 13.83 30.33
CA GLN A 505 -21.38 12.40 30.59
C GLN A 505 -20.37 11.92 31.66
N THR A 506 -20.71 10.83 32.32
CA THR A 506 -19.90 10.09 33.29
C THR A 506 -19.36 8.75 32.76
N LYS A 507 -19.68 8.42 31.51
CA LYS A 507 -19.27 7.16 30.85
C LYS A 507 -19.16 7.33 29.34
N PRO A 508 -18.30 6.54 28.66
CA PRO A 508 -18.20 6.58 27.22
C PRO A 508 -19.49 6.03 26.58
N ILE A 509 -19.93 6.69 25.52
CA ILE A 509 -21.06 6.24 24.71
C ILE A 509 -20.52 5.68 23.40
N HIS A 510 -20.92 4.46 23.06
CA HIS A 510 -20.49 3.82 21.83
C HIS A 510 -21.02 4.58 20.60
N ASN A 511 -20.15 4.87 19.62
CA ASN A 511 -20.44 5.69 18.43
C ASN A 511 -21.72 5.26 17.69
N LYS A 512 -22.03 3.95 17.64
CA LYS A 512 -23.26 3.44 17.00
C LYS A 512 -24.56 4.13 17.44
N PHE A 513 -24.60 4.74 18.63
CA PHE A 513 -25.79 5.45 19.12
C PHE A 513 -25.88 6.90 18.62
N LYS A 514 -24.79 7.45 18.05
CA LYS A 514 -24.75 8.80 17.48
C LYS A 514 -25.16 9.89 18.48
N GLN A 515 -24.61 9.82 19.68
CA GLN A 515 -24.95 10.72 20.80
C GLN A 515 -23.77 11.56 21.29
N ARG A 516 -22.58 10.95 21.44
CA ARG A 516 -21.36 11.64 21.86
C ARG A 516 -20.18 10.89 21.26
N SER A 517 -19.64 11.39 20.15
CA SER A 517 -18.41 10.87 19.54
C SER A 517 -17.32 11.93 19.59
N CYS A 518 -16.07 11.53 19.35
CA CYS A 518 -14.96 12.45 19.18
C CYS A 518 -14.20 12.11 17.91
N HIS A 519 -13.79 13.15 17.19
CA HIS A 519 -13.12 13.00 15.90
C HIS A 519 -11.91 13.93 15.74
N ILE A 520 -11.42 14.50 16.86
CA ILE A 520 -10.18 15.26 16.96
C ILE A 520 -8.98 14.39 16.53
N LYS A 521 -8.01 14.96 15.81
CA LYS A 521 -6.70 14.34 15.54
C LYS A 521 -5.58 15.25 16.03
N LEU A 522 -4.96 14.88 17.15
CA LEU A 522 -3.95 15.67 17.82
C LEU A 522 -2.90 14.77 18.46
N MET A 523 -1.63 15.12 18.29
CA MET A 523 -0.51 14.57 19.03
C MET A 523 0.29 15.72 19.65
N ILE A 524 0.56 15.68 20.95
CA ILE A 524 1.42 16.64 21.66
C ILE A 524 2.56 15.85 22.30
N VAL A 525 3.79 16.33 22.13
CA VAL A 525 5.00 15.69 22.66
C VAL A 525 5.77 16.68 23.54
N ASP A 526 6.06 16.22 24.75
CA ASP A 526 6.80 16.93 25.79
C ASP A 526 6.23 18.33 26.11
N GLU A 527 4.92 18.53 25.88
CA GLU A 527 4.22 19.83 25.97
C GLU A 527 4.92 20.96 25.17
N GLN A 528 5.72 20.60 24.17
CA GLN A 528 6.57 21.53 23.41
C GLN A 528 6.17 21.56 21.93
N VAL A 529 5.99 20.38 21.32
CA VAL A 529 5.67 20.21 19.90
C VAL A 529 4.32 19.55 19.75
N ALA A 530 3.53 19.98 18.77
CA ALA A 530 2.27 19.34 18.44
C ALA A 530 2.15 19.06 16.94
N ILE A 531 1.43 17.98 16.60
CA ILE A 531 0.95 17.67 15.25
C ILE A 531 -0.57 17.67 15.32
N GLN A 532 -1.22 18.59 14.61
CA GLN A 532 -2.67 18.69 14.52
C GLN A 532 -3.08 18.71 13.05
N GLY A 533 -4.16 18.01 12.70
CA GLY A 533 -4.62 17.97 11.32
C GLY A 533 -5.70 16.95 11.03
N ASN A 534 -5.55 16.30 9.88
CA ASN A 534 -6.57 15.44 9.29
C ASN A 534 -6.30 13.94 9.46
N GLY A 535 -5.03 13.55 9.62
CA GLY A 535 -4.63 12.15 9.69
C GLY A 535 -5.06 11.48 11.00
N ASN A 536 -5.89 10.44 10.90
CA ASN A 536 -6.05 9.49 12.00
C ASN A 536 -4.76 8.68 12.18
N LEU A 537 -4.63 8.01 13.32
CA LEU A 537 -3.55 7.04 13.55
C LEU A 537 -4.01 5.61 13.20
N ASP A 538 -4.96 5.50 12.28
CA ASP A 538 -5.48 4.24 11.75
C ASP A 538 -4.83 3.85 10.42
N THR A 539 -5.06 2.62 10.00
CA THR A 539 -4.50 2.03 8.79
C THR A 539 -4.86 2.86 7.55
N GLN A 540 -6.12 3.31 7.43
CA GLN A 540 -6.57 4.09 6.28
C GLN A 540 -5.79 5.40 6.13
N SER A 541 -5.72 6.22 7.18
CA SER A 541 -4.96 7.49 7.16
C SER A 541 -3.44 7.26 7.06
N PHE A 542 -2.92 6.17 7.62
CA PHE A 542 -1.49 5.87 7.63
C PHE A 542 -0.96 5.24 6.34
N TYR A 543 -1.81 4.73 5.45
CA TYR A 543 -1.37 4.12 4.18
C TYR A 543 -2.02 4.69 2.92
N HIS A 544 -3.21 5.31 3.00
CA HIS A 544 -4.04 5.52 1.81
C HIS A 544 -4.57 6.94 1.61
N SER A 545 -4.99 7.62 2.66
CA SER A 545 -5.61 8.93 2.55
C SER A 545 -4.61 10.03 2.13
N GLN A 546 -5.07 11.06 1.41
CA GLN A 546 -4.38 12.35 1.38
C GLN A 546 -4.72 13.11 2.66
N GLU A 547 -3.71 13.59 3.37
CA GLU A 547 -3.89 14.23 4.67
C GLU A 547 -3.06 15.51 4.75
N VAL A 548 -3.62 16.54 5.38
CA VAL A 548 -2.92 17.79 5.68
C VAL A 548 -2.72 17.88 7.19
N ASN A 549 -1.49 18.10 7.65
CA ASN A 549 -1.17 18.20 9.08
C ASN A 549 -0.15 19.31 9.34
N LEU A 550 -0.39 20.05 10.41
CA LEU A 550 0.47 21.12 10.91
C LEU A 550 1.30 20.61 12.09
N LEU A 551 2.62 20.58 11.91
CA LEU A 551 3.60 20.47 12.98
C LEU A 551 3.88 21.88 13.52
N LEU A 552 3.85 22.08 14.84
CA LEU A 552 4.19 23.36 15.46
C LEU A 552 5.08 23.19 16.70
N ASP A 553 5.80 24.25 17.05
CA ASP A 553 6.72 24.30 18.19
C ASP A 553 6.37 25.46 19.12
N SER A 554 5.47 25.22 20.07
CA SER A 554 5.01 26.25 21.00
C SER A 554 4.44 25.64 22.28
N PRO A 555 5.13 25.77 23.42
CA PRO A 555 4.62 25.34 24.72
C PRO A 555 3.33 26.05 25.12
N LEU A 556 3.21 27.34 24.77
CA LEU A 556 2.01 28.13 25.02
C LEU A 556 0.78 27.48 24.38
N VAL A 557 0.88 27.12 23.11
CA VAL A 557 -0.22 26.52 22.36
C VAL A 557 -0.46 25.08 22.79
N CYS A 558 0.60 24.29 22.99
CA CYS A 558 0.47 22.91 23.48
C CYS A 558 -0.26 22.85 24.82
N ARG A 559 0.08 23.75 25.76
CA ARG A 559 -0.58 23.82 27.07
C ARG A 559 -2.03 24.27 26.94
N ALA A 560 -2.28 25.34 26.18
CA ALA A 560 -3.64 25.82 25.94
C ALA A 560 -4.53 24.75 25.31
N TRP A 561 -4.00 23.95 24.39
CA TRP A 561 -4.72 22.82 23.78
C TRP A 561 -5.01 21.72 24.79
N LEU A 562 -4.04 21.29 25.60
CA LEU A 562 -4.29 20.29 26.66
C LEU A 562 -5.34 20.76 27.66
N ASP A 563 -5.29 22.03 28.07
CA ASP A 563 -6.25 22.61 29.01
C ASP A 563 -7.65 22.67 28.39
N GLN A 564 -7.79 23.18 27.17
CA GLN A 564 -9.09 23.25 26.47
C GLN A 564 -9.68 21.87 26.19
N ILE A 565 -8.85 20.91 25.76
CA ILE A 565 -9.24 19.52 25.55
C ILE A 565 -9.86 18.95 26.83
N ASN A 566 -9.20 19.08 27.98
CA ASN A 566 -9.73 18.56 29.24
C ASN A 566 -10.89 19.40 29.81
N GLN A 567 -10.99 20.68 29.44
CA GLN A 567 -12.11 21.55 29.83
C GLN A 567 -13.41 21.18 29.10
N ASN A 568 -13.31 20.71 27.85
CA ASN A 568 -14.47 20.49 26.98
C ASN A 568 -14.90 19.01 26.87
N GLN A 569 -14.33 18.13 27.69
CA GLN A 569 -14.73 16.73 27.79
C GLN A 569 -14.36 16.16 29.16
N ASN A 570 -15.01 15.07 29.60
CA ASN A 570 -14.68 14.42 30.88
C ASN A 570 -13.84 13.13 30.72
N THR A 571 -13.23 12.93 29.54
CA THR A 571 -12.42 11.75 29.21
C THR A 571 -11.34 11.44 30.24
N ALA A 572 -10.66 12.45 30.79
CA ALA A 572 -9.64 12.26 31.82
C ALA A 572 -10.21 11.72 33.15
N LEU A 573 -11.43 12.12 33.49
CA LEU A 573 -12.09 11.78 34.75
C LEU A 573 -12.74 10.40 34.69
N TYR A 574 -13.42 10.11 33.58
CA TYR A 574 -14.31 8.96 33.47
C TYR A 574 -13.94 7.97 32.38
N GLY A 575 -12.98 8.29 31.51
CA GLY A 575 -12.71 7.51 30.30
C GLY A 575 -11.71 6.37 30.45
N ALA A 576 -11.02 6.23 31.59
CA ALA A 576 -9.91 5.29 31.74
C ALA A 576 -10.33 3.84 31.46
N VAL A 577 -9.58 3.15 30.60
CA VAL A 577 -9.79 1.71 30.33
C VAL A 577 -8.97 0.84 31.30
N SER A 578 -9.41 -0.38 31.51
CA SER A 578 -8.71 -1.39 32.31
C SER A 578 -7.35 -1.73 31.67
N PRO A 579 -6.22 -1.67 32.41
CA PRO A 579 -4.93 -2.18 31.94
C PRO A 579 -4.87 -3.72 31.81
N GLU A 580 -5.86 -4.44 32.33
CA GLU A 580 -5.94 -5.90 32.32
C GLU A 580 -6.41 -6.43 30.96
N ASP A 581 -7.40 -5.76 30.35
CA ASP A 581 -7.99 -6.15 29.07
C ASP A 581 -8.11 -5.02 28.04
N GLY A 582 -7.81 -3.77 28.38
CA GLY A 582 -7.88 -2.63 27.46
C GLY A 582 -9.29 -2.11 27.20
N CYS A 583 -10.31 -2.63 27.89
CA CYS A 583 -11.69 -2.21 27.75
C CYS A 583 -12.12 -1.26 28.88
N TRP A 584 -13.12 -0.42 28.62
CA TRP A 584 -13.72 0.37 29.70
C TRP A 584 -14.73 -0.48 30.45
N HIS A 585 -14.75 -0.39 31.78
CA HIS A 585 -15.73 -1.09 32.62
C HIS A 585 -16.43 -0.09 33.52
N ASP A 586 -17.76 -0.25 33.63
CA ASP A 586 -18.56 0.55 34.52
C ASP A 586 -18.06 0.37 35.96
N PRO A 587 -17.63 1.43 36.66
CA PRO A 587 -17.02 1.31 37.99
C PRO A 587 -17.95 0.71 39.06
N VAL A 588 -19.27 0.76 38.85
CA VAL A 588 -20.27 0.27 39.80
C VAL A 588 -20.67 -1.17 39.47
N THR A 589 -20.89 -1.47 38.18
CA THR A 589 -21.45 -2.76 37.75
C THR A 589 -20.42 -3.73 37.17
N GLY A 590 -19.22 -3.26 36.82
CA GLY A 590 -18.15 -4.02 36.16
C GLY A 590 -18.43 -4.38 34.70
N LYS A 591 -19.56 -3.95 34.13
CA LYS A 591 -19.99 -4.30 32.77
C LYS A 591 -19.33 -3.39 31.72
N LEU A 592 -19.14 -3.94 30.52
CA LEU A 592 -18.77 -3.15 29.35
C LEU A 592 -19.89 -2.15 28.98
N PRO A 593 -19.54 -0.99 28.36
CA PRO A 593 -20.52 -0.06 27.84
C PRO A 593 -21.46 -0.77 26.87
N ARG A 594 -22.72 -0.35 26.85
CA ARG A 594 -23.70 -0.88 25.90
C ARG A 594 -23.12 -0.77 24.48
N GLY A 595 -23.08 -1.90 23.77
CA GLY A 595 -22.65 -1.94 22.38
C GLY A 595 -21.17 -2.05 22.11
N SER A 596 -20.30 -1.98 23.14
CA SER A 596 -18.91 -2.42 23.04
C SER A 596 -18.84 -3.86 22.51
N VAL A 597 -17.86 -4.13 21.66
CA VAL A 597 -17.56 -5.46 21.12
C VAL A 597 -16.44 -6.14 21.91
N GLY A 598 -15.80 -5.42 22.84
CA GLY A 598 -14.70 -5.92 23.65
C GLY A 598 -13.48 -6.28 22.79
N VAL A 599 -12.68 -7.21 23.32
CA VAL A 599 -11.43 -7.67 22.67
C VAL A 599 -11.64 -8.82 21.69
N ASP A 600 -12.80 -9.49 21.77
CA ASP A 600 -13.21 -10.55 20.85
C ASP A 600 -14.50 -10.09 20.14
N PRO A 601 -14.40 -9.58 18.90
CA PRO A 601 -15.56 -9.09 18.17
C PRO A 601 -16.55 -10.19 17.79
N GLY A 602 -16.27 -11.46 18.08
CA GLY A 602 -17.11 -12.60 17.73
C GLY A 602 -17.22 -12.81 16.20
N ARG A 603 -18.13 -13.69 15.78
CA ARG A 603 -18.44 -13.88 14.35
C ARG A 603 -19.24 -12.68 13.83
N PHE A 604 -18.58 -11.73 13.18
CA PHE A 604 -19.24 -10.62 12.50
C PHE A 604 -20.09 -11.13 11.32
N THR A 605 -21.41 -11.10 11.47
CA THR A 605 -22.40 -11.23 10.39
C THR A 605 -22.78 -9.84 9.89
N ILE A 606 -22.49 -9.52 8.62
CA ILE A 606 -22.97 -8.29 7.99
C ILE A 606 -24.44 -8.49 7.61
N CYS A 607 -25.35 -7.95 8.41
CA CYS A 607 -26.77 -7.84 8.07
C CYS A 607 -26.98 -6.73 7.03
N VAL A 608 -27.50 -7.10 5.86
CA VAL A 608 -28.18 -6.19 4.93
C VAL A 608 -29.55 -5.84 5.55
N PRO A 609 -30.01 -4.58 5.54
CA PRO A 609 -31.27 -4.23 6.18
C PRO A 609 -32.46 -4.79 5.38
N PRO A 610 -33.43 -5.48 6.00
CA PRO A 610 -34.61 -5.95 5.30
C PRO A 610 -35.69 -4.87 5.25
N SER A 611 -36.39 -4.84 4.13
CA SER A 611 -37.65 -4.13 3.90
C SER A 611 -38.81 -4.80 4.67
N ASN A 612 -39.43 -4.02 5.56
CA ASN A 612 -40.79 -4.09 6.15
C ASN A 612 -41.36 -5.40 6.79
N PRO A 613 -42.27 -5.26 7.78
CA PRO A 613 -42.52 -6.26 8.81
C PRO A 613 -43.77 -7.10 8.54
N SER A 614 -43.70 -8.40 8.81
CA SER A 614 -44.77 -9.15 9.48
C SER A 614 -44.29 -10.56 9.80
N GLN A 615 -44.83 -11.11 10.89
CA GLN A 615 -44.74 -12.50 11.35
C GLN A 615 -43.74 -12.77 12.49
N THR A 616 -44.34 -13.26 13.58
CA THR A 616 -43.81 -13.67 14.87
C THR A 616 -42.75 -14.80 14.77
N PRO A 617 -41.83 -14.91 15.74
CA PRO A 617 -40.68 -15.81 15.65
C PRO A 617 -41.03 -17.26 16.02
N PRO A 618 -40.55 -18.28 15.28
CA PRO A 618 -40.42 -19.64 15.79
C PRO A 618 -39.05 -19.87 16.44
N GLN A 619 -39.04 -20.75 17.44
CA GLN A 619 -37.89 -21.16 18.26
C GLN A 619 -36.70 -21.65 17.40
N HIS A 620 -35.48 -21.21 17.73
CA HIS A 620 -34.26 -21.65 17.05
C HIS A 620 -33.83 -23.08 17.47
N PRO A 621 -33.46 -23.96 16.51
CA PRO A 621 -32.84 -25.27 16.76
C PRO A 621 -31.33 -25.13 17.07
N PRO A 622 -30.63 -26.19 17.54
CA PRO A 622 -29.23 -26.13 17.97
C PRO A 622 -28.26 -25.77 16.82
N PRO A 623 -27.02 -25.30 17.13
CA PRO A 623 -26.09 -24.80 16.12
C PRO A 623 -25.66 -25.91 15.13
N PRO A 624 -25.52 -25.58 13.83
CA PRO A 624 -25.15 -26.56 12.81
C PRO A 624 -23.68 -26.99 12.94
N MET A 625 -23.43 -28.28 12.68
CA MET A 625 -22.09 -28.85 12.52
C MET A 625 -21.28 -28.08 11.47
N ALA A 626 -19.97 -27.91 11.71
CA ALA A 626 -19.06 -27.25 10.76
C ALA A 626 -19.11 -27.96 9.39
N ARG A 627 -19.31 -27.20 8.32
CA ARG A 627 -19.35 -27.75 6.95
C ARG A 627 -17.96 -28.24 6.55
N PRO A 628 -17.85 -29.38 5.84
CA PRO A 628 -16.57 -29.89 5.34
C PRO A 628 -15.98 -28.98 4.27
N TYR A 629 -14.65 -28.95 4.14
CA TYR A 629 -13.96 -28.24 3.05
C TYR A 629 -14.30 -28.85 1.68
N GLU A 630 -14.29 -28.02 0.64
CA GLU A 630 -14.56 -28.44 -0.73
C GLU A 630 -13.55 -29.50 -1.23
N LYS A 631 -14.04 -30.41 -2.08
CA LYS A 631 -13.33 -31.60 -2.57
C LYS A 631 -11.90 -31.33 -3.01
N TYR A 632 -11.66 -30.30 -3.82
CA TYR A 632 -10.33 -29.98 -4.34
C TYR A 632 -9.30 -29.62 -3.26
N ILE A 633 -9.75 -29.03 -2.16
CA ILE A 633 -8.91 -28.69 -0.99
C ILE A 633 -8.58 -29.96 -0.21
N VAL A 634 -9.58 -30.83 -0.04
CA VAL A 634 -9.44 -32.13 0.62
C VAL A 634 -8.50 -33.05 -0.17
N ASP A 635 -8.65 -33.14 -1.49
CA ASP A 635 -7.84 -34.00 -2.35
C ASP A 635 -6.35 -33.61 -2.33
N ILE A 636 -6.05 -32.31 -2.45
CA ILE A 636 -4.67 -31.81 -2.36
C ILE A 636 -4.09 -32.15 -0.98
N THR A 637 -4.84 -31.89 0.09
CA THR A 637 -4.39 -32.18 1.46
C THR A 637 -4.12 -33.68 1.64
N HIS A 638 -5.05 -34.53 1.18
CA HIS A 638 -4.91 -35.97 1.27
C HIS A 638 -3.67 -36.46 0.49
N TYR A 639 -3.45 -35.94 -0.73
CA TYR A 639 -2.27 -36.25 -1.53
C TYR A 639 -0.96 -35.84 -0.82
N VAL A 640 -0.91 -34.63 -0.26
CA VAL A 640 0.28 -34.14 0.46
C VAL A 640 0.60 -34.98 1.70
N PHE A 641 -0.40 -35.43 2.45
CA PHE A 641 -0.18 -36.17 3.70
C PHE A 641 -0.01 -37.67 3.52
N HIS A 642 -0.66 -38.28 2.53
CA HIS A 642 -0.83 -39.74 2.49
C HIS A 642 -0.27 -40.42 1.24
N TYR A 643 -0.07 -39.69 0.14
CA TYR A 643 0.53 -40.29 -1.04
C TYR A 643 2.02 -40.60 -0.79
N THR A 644 2.39 -41.86 -0.99
CA THR A 644 3.77 -42.35 -0.90
C THR A 644 4.30 -42.53 -2.31
N ILE A 645 5.50 -41.99 -2.58
CA ILE A 645 6.16 -42.13 -3.88
C ILE A 645 7.05 -43.37 -3.81
N ASP A 646 6.72 -44.38 -4.60
CA ASP A 646 7.48 -45.63 -4.76
C ASP A 646 7.76 -45.85 -6.26
N ASP A 647 8.47 -44.89 -6.86
CA ASP A 647 8.79 -44.88 -8.29
C ASP A 647 10.21 -44.33 -8.49
N GLU A 648 11.16 -45.24 -8.77
CA GLU A 648 12.57 -44.89 -9.04
C GLU A 648 12.72 -43.95 -10.24
N THR A 649 11.85 -44.06 -11.24
CA THR A 649 11.88 -43.15 -12.39
C THR A 649 11.44 -41.75 -12.01
N ALA A 650 10.49 -41.62 -11.08
CA ALA A 650 10.11 -40.33 -10.51
C ALA A 650 11.22 -39.72 -9.66
N TRP A 651 11.94 -40.54 -8.88
CA TRP A 651 13.08 -40.07 -8.10
C TRP A 651 14.22 -39.58 -8.99
N SER A 652 14.57 -40.35 -10.02
CA SER A 652 15.56 -39.92 -11.01
C SER A 652 15.15 -38.60 -11.67
N ALA A 653 13.88 -38.47 -12.07
CA ALA A 653 13.37 -37.25 -12.69
C ALA A 653 13.41 -36.05 -11.72
N ALA A 654 13.07 -36.26 -10.45
CA ALA A 654 13.12 -35.21 -9.43
C ALA A 654 14.55 -34.72 -9.16
N ARG A 655 15.56 -35.62 -9.17
CA ARG A 655 16.97 -35.23 -9.06
C ARG A 655 17.43 -34.40 -10.27
N VAL A 656 17.05 -34.80 -11.48
CA VAL A 656 17.34 -34.05 -12.71
C VAL A 656 16.69 -32.66 -12.66
N ALA A 657 15.43 -32.58 -12.22
CA ALA A 657 14.72 -31.31 -12.08
C ALA A 657 15.34 -30.38 -11.01
N LEU A 658 15.79 -30.95 -9.89
CA LEU A 658 16.51 -30.20 -8.86
C LEU A 658 17.83 -29.63 -9.41
N LEU A 659 18.62 -30.44 -10.11
CA LEU A 659 19.88 -29.98 -10.72
C LEU A 659 19.62 -28.87 -11.75
N ASP A 660 18.65 -29.05 -12.65
CA ASP A 660 18.29 -28.04 -13.64
C ASP A 660 17.92 -26.70 -12.98
N ALA A 661 17.03 -26.71 -11.99
CA ALA A 661 16.58 -25.51 -11.29
C ALA A 661 17.72 -24.81 -10.53
N MET A 662 18.58 -25.57 -9.85
CA MET A 662 19.74 -25.02 -9.14
C MET A 662 20.78 -24.44 -10.11
N GLY A 663 21.03 -25.11 -11.23
CA GLY A 663 21.88 -24.58 -12.30
C GLY A 663 21.33 -23.27 -12.87
N CYS A 664 20.03 -23.20 -13.15
CA CYS A 664 19.38 -21.96 -13.61
C CYS A 664 19.49 -20.83 -12.58
N ALA A 665 19.38 -21.14 -11.28
CA ALA A 665 19.54 -20.15 -10.21
C ALA A 665 20.95 -19.53 -10.21
N ILE A 666 21.99 -20.35 -10.35
CA ILE A 666 23.38 -19.88 -10.41
C ILE A 666 23.67 -19.12 -11.70
N GLU A 667 23.15 -19.58 -12.85
CA GLU A 667 23.27 -18.84 -14.12
C GLU A 667 22.64 -17.46 -14.03
N THR A 668 21.41 -17.36 -13.51
CA THR A 668 20.73 -16.08 -13.30
C THR A 668 21.55 -15.19 -12.37
N LEU A 669 22.02 -15.74 -11.25
CA LEU A 669 22.83 -14.98 -10.29
C LEU A 669 24.13 -14.47 -10.90
N ALA A 670 24.78 -15.25 -11.76
CA ALA A 670 26.05 -14.90 -12.40
C ALA A 670 25.89 -13.91 -13.56
N THR A 671 24.79 -14.00 -14.32
CA THR A 671 24.67 -13.31 -15.62
C THR A 671 23.64 -12.18 -15.66
N SER A 672 22.69 -12.11 -14.71
CA SER A 672 21.60 -11.11 -14.71
C SER A 672 21.79 -10.02 -13.65
N ASP A 673 22.28 -8.86 -14.08
CA ASP A 673 22.34 -7.65 -13.24
C ASP A 673 20.97 -7.17 -12.78
N GLU A 674 19.93 -7.36 -13.59
CA GLU A 674 18.57 -6.93 -13.26
C GLU A 674 17.97 -7.77 -12.14
N CYS A 675 18.15 -9.10 -12.20
CA CYS A 675 17.71 -9.99 -11.14
C CYS A 675 18.48 -9.74 -9.84
N ARG A 676 19.82 -9.60 -9.91
CA ARG A 676 20.67 -9.34 -8.73
C ARG A 676 20.20 -8.14 -7.89
N LYS A 677 19.64 -7.10 -8.52
CA LYS A 677 19.11 -5.90 -7.84
C LYS A 677 17.85 -6.16 -7.01
N LEU A 678 17.17 -7.28 -7.23
CA LEU A 678 15.96 -7.68 -6.49
C LEU A 678 16.28 -8.54 -5.26
N LEU A 679 17.49 -9.12 -5.22
CA LEU A 679 17.90 -10.08 -4.20
C LEU A 679 18.38 -9.40 -2.91
N GLY A 680 18.36 -10.14 -1.81
CA GLY A 680 18.83 -9.69 -0.51
C GLY A 680 17.72 -9.10 0.36
N PRO A 681 18.01 -8.78 1.63
CA PRO A 681 16.98 -8.29 2.55
C PRO A 681 16.41 -6.93 2.09
N PRO A 682 15.09 -6.68 2.25
CA PRO A 682 14.49 -5.38 1.90
C PRO A 682 15.16 -4.19 2.61
N VAL A 683 15.72 -4.44 3.80
CA VAL A 683 16.55 -3.49 4.54
C VAL A 683 17.99 -4.03 4.54
N PRO A 684 18.94 -3.39 3.84
CA PRO A 684 20.34 -3.82 3.86
C PRO A 684 20.88 -3.91 5.29
N GLY A 685 21.60 -4.98 5.61
CA GLY A 685 22.14 -5.24 6.94
C GLY A 685 21.18 -5.96 7.90
N THR A 686 19.97 -6.34 7.47
CA THR A 686 19.11 -7.24 8.25
C THR A 686 19.85 -8.55 8.55
N MET A 687 19.89 -8.91 9.83
CA MET A 687 20.40 -10.19 10.30
C MET A 687 19.21 -11.08 10.63
N VAL A 688 19.17 -12.29 10.05
CA VAL A 688 18.16 -13.29 10.34
C VAL A 688 18.84 -14.49 11.00
N PRO A 689 18.69 -14.68 12.32
CA PRO A 689 19.23 -15.84 13.00
C PRO A 689 18.69 -17.13 12.37
N HIS A 690 19.60 -18.05 12.01
CA HIS A 690 19.26 -19.33 11.40
C HIS A 690 18.44 -19.21 10.10
N GLY A 691 18.51 -18.07 9.42
CA GLY A 691 17.81 -17.84 8.17
C GLY A 691 18.31 -18.73 7.02
N PHE A 692 17.52 -18.74 5.94
CA PHE A 692 17.88 -19.40 4.70
C PHE A 692 19.10 -18.75 4.07
N LYS A 693 20.11 -19.54 3.72
CA LYS A 693 21.26 -19.06 2.95
C LYS A 693 20.96 -19.14 1.47
N LEU A 694 20.88 -18.00 0.79
CA LEU A 694 20.58 -17.96 -0.64
C LEU A 694 21.80 -18.45 -1.46
N PRO A 695 21.67 -19.55 -2.24
CA PRO A 695 22.76 -20.16 -3.01
C PRO A 695 23.57 -19.16 -3.84
N GLY A 696 24.89 -19.29 -3.82
CA GLY A 696 25.82 -18.44 -4.56
C GLY A 696 26.03 -17.04 -3.97
N THR A 697 25.35 -16.70 -2.87
CA THR A 697 25.46 -15.39 -2.21
C THR A 697 25.87 -15.52 -0.75
N GLU A 698 26.03 -14.36 -0.09
CA GLU A 698 26.22 -14.27 1.36
C GLU A 698 24.91 -14.02 2.12
N TYR A 699 23.79 -13.90 1.42
CA TYR A 699 22.54 -13.49 2.04
C TYR A 699 21.98 -14.59 2.94
N CYS A 700 21.65 -14.20 4.16
CA CYS A 700 20.90 -15.00 5.12
C CYS A 700 19.55 -14.33 5.35
N LEU A 701 18.48 -14.97 4.87
CA LEU A 701 17.16 -14.38 4.70
C LEU A 701 16.11 -15.11 5.54
N ASP A 702 15.03 -14.43 5.91
CA ASP A 702 13.86 -15.10 6.45
C ASP A 702 13.20 -15.98 5.35
N PRO A 703 12.43 -17.02 5.71
CA PRO A 703 11.87 -17.94 4.72
C PRO A 703 10.91 -17.28 3.72
N VAL A 704 10.33 -16.12 4.04
CA VAL A 704 9.44 -15.38 3.13
C VAL A 704 10.26 -14.68 2.06
N LYS A 705 11.28 -13.89 2.44
CA LYS A 705 12.18 -13.25 1.46
C LYS A 705 13.04 -14.26 0.72
N GLY A 706 13.50 -15.30 1.41
CA GLY A 706 14.21 -16.43 0.81
C GLY A 706 13.41 -17.08 -0.31
N ALA A 707 12.09 -17.22 -0.12
CA ALA A 707 11.21 -17.78 -1.14
C ALA A 707 11.08 -16.90 -2.40
N PHE A 708 11.00 -15.58 -2.22
CA PHE A 708 11.03 -14.64 -3.35
C PHE A 708 12.36 -14.74 -4.11
N ASP A 709 13.50 -14.71 -3.40
CA ASP A 709 14.82 -14.68 -4.02
C ASP A 709 15.18 -15.96 -4.74
N MET A 710 14.92 -17.11 -4.11
CA MET A 710 15.18 -18.40 -4.74
C MET A 710 14.28 -18.59 -5.96
N GLY A 711 12.99 -18.26 -5.86
CA GLY A 711 12.07 -18.36 -7.00
C GLY A 711 12.42 -17.39 -8.14
N ALA A 712 12.84 -16.16 -7.82
CA ALA A 712 13.31 -15.21 -8.82
C ALA A 712 14.59 -15.72 -9.52
N LEU A 713 15.56 -16.26 -8.78
CA LEU A 713 16.79 -16.82 -9.37
C LEU A 713 16.51 -17.98 -10.32
N ILE A 714 15.63 -18.90 -9.95
CA ILE A 714 15.26 -20.04 -10.81
C ILE A 714 14.59 -19.55 -12.10
N ARG A 715 13.67 -18.58 -12.00
CA ARG A 715 12.74 -18.22 -13.07
C ARG A 715 13.21 -17.12 -14.01
N TYR A 716 14.11 -16.22 -13.58
CA TYR A 716 14.30 -14.92 -14.25
C TYR A 716 14.67 -15.00 -15.73
N LEU A 717 15.61 -15.88 -16.07
CA LEU A 717 16.11 -16.06 -17.44
C LEU A 717 15.20 -16.96 -18.29
N ASP A 718 14.11 -17.48 -17.73
CA ASP A 718 13.20 -18.40 -18.40
C ASP A 718 13.90 -19.67 -18.94
N HIS A 719 14.97 -20.10 -18.28
CA HIS A 719 15.78 -21.26 -18.67
C HIS A 719 15.44 -22.52 -17.86
N ASN A 720 14.54 -22.43 -16.88
CA ASN A 720 14.08 -23.57 -16.09
C ASN A 720 13.05 -24.42 -16.83
N ASP A 721 12.69 -25.57 -16.24
CA ASP A 721 11.71 -26.51 -16.78
C ASP A 721 10.35 -25.88 -17.15
N ALA A 722 9.57 -26.59 -17.96
CA ALA A 722 8.24 -26.16 -18.36
C ALA A 722 7.28 -27.35 -18.50
N LEU A 723 6.00 -27.11 -18.26
CA LEU A 723 4.92 -28.02 -18.64
C LEU A 723 3.84 -27.24 -19.39
N GLY A 724 3.42 -27.78 -20.53
CA GLY A 724 2.33 -27.23 -21.31
C GLY A 724 0.99 -27.90 -21.03
N GLY A 725 -0.13 -27.20 -21.21
CA GLY A 725 -1.49 -27.70 -20.99
C GLY A 725 -2.52 -26.73 -21.54
N ALA A 726 -3.73 -26.74 -20.99
CA ALA A 726 -4.69 -25.63 -21.16
C ALA A 726 -4.15 -24.32 -20.55
N GLU A 727 -3.35 -24.44 -19.49
CA GLU A 727 -2.47 -23.41 -18.96
C GLU A 727 -1.00 -23.85 -19.12
N TRP A 728 -0.09 -22.89 -19.14
CA TRP A 728 1.36 -23.14 -19.18
C TRP A 728 2.02 -22.69 -17.89
N GLY A 729 3.02 -23.43 -17.43
CA GLY A 729 3.77 -23.05 -16.24
C GLY A 729 5.10 -23.77 -16.07
N HIS A 730 5.80 -23.41 -14.99
CA HIS A 730 7.12 -23.93 -14.65
C HIS A 730 7.04 -24.55 -13.25
N PRO A 731 6.90 -25.88 -13.15
CA PRO A 731 6.77 -26.54 -11.85
C PRO A 731 7.98 -26.34 -10.93
N SER A 732 9.19 -26.17 -11.48
CA SER A 732 10.42 -25.88 -10.71
C SER A 732 10.33 -24.60 -9.88
N ASP A 733 9.46 -23.66 -10.22
CA ASP A 733 9.26 -22.43 -9.45
C ASP A 733 8.88 -22.71 -7.99
N ASN A 734 8.23 -23.83 -7.69
CA ASN A 734 7.87 -24.24 -6.33
C ASN A 734 9.08 -24.55 -5.46
N LEU A 735 10.23 -24.93 -6.05
CA LEU A 735 11.48 -25.09 -5.31
C LEU A 735 11.86 -23.78 -4.60
N GLY A 736 11.47 -22.64 -5.20
CA GLY A 736 11.59 -21.32 -4.60
C GLY A 736 10.97 -21.24 -3.22
N ALA A 737 9.80 -21.82 -2.96
CA ALA A 737 9.19 -21.83 -1.63
C ALA A 737 9.70 -22.98 -0.73
N ILE A 738 9.96 -24.15 -1.33
CA ILE A 738 10.31 -25.38 -0.60
C ILE A 738 11.70 -25.29 0.02
N LEU A 739 12.74 -24.97 -0.77
CA LEU A 739 14.13 -25.01 -0.32
C LEU A 739 14.40 -24.02 0.84
N PRO A 740 13.94 -22.75 0.77
CA PRO A 740 14.16 -21.79 1.86
C PRO A 740 13.48 -22.18 3.17
N VAL A 741 12.26 -22.73 3.09
CA VAL A 741 11.54 -23.19 4.28
C VAL A 741 12.27 -24.39 4.90
N MET A 742 12.68 -25.37 4.10
CA MET A 742 13.37 -26.56 4.60
C MET A 742 14.73 -26.22 5.22
N ASP A 743 15.53 -25.37 4.58
CA ASP A 743 16.84 -24.93 5.11
C ASP A 743 16.68 -24.15 6.42
N TRP A 744 15.76 -23.18 6.47
CA TRP A 744 15.46 -22.43 7.68
C TRP A 744 15.01 -23.34 8.82
N LEU A 745 14.07 -24.26 8.57
CA LEU A 745 13.60 -25.21 9.58
C LEU A 745 14.76 -26.10 10.07
N CYS A 746 15.65 -26.52 9.17
CA CYS A 746 16.77 -27.39 9.50
C CYS A 746 17.76 -26.66 10.40
N ARG A 747 18.14 -25.44 10.02
CA ARG A 747 19.02 -24.56 10.81
C ARG A 747 18.44 -24.20 12.16
N ALA A 748 17.16 -23.81 12.21
CA ALA A 748 16.48 -23.43 13.44
C ALA A 748 16.34 -24.64 14.40
N SER A 749 16.08 -25.84 13.86
CA SER A 749 16.01 -27.07 14.65
C SER A 749 17.37 -27.49 15.19
N ALA A 750 18.41 -27.48 14.35
CA ALA A 750 19.77 -27.79 14.76
C ALA A 750 20.30 -26.83 15.84
N ALA A 751 19.87 -25.57 15.81
CA ALA A 751 20.21 -24.57 16.82
C ALA A 751 19.36 -24.63 18.10
N GLY A 752 18.37 -25.53 18.19
CA GLY A 752 17.44 -25.61 19.31
C GLY A 752 16.47 -24.42 19.41
N ALA A 753 16.41 -23.57 18.38
CA ALA A 753 15.52 -22.40 18.33
C ALA A 753 14.07 -22.77 17.97
N TYR A 754 13.86 -23.97 17.41
CA TYR A 754 12.56 -24.45 16.95
C TYR A 754 12.48 -25.98 17.04
N THR A 755 11.42 -26.52 17.65
CA THR A 755 11.17 -27.96 17.61
C THR A 755 10.30 -28.28 16.39
N HIS A 756 10.91 -28.83 15.35
CA HIS A 756 10.20 -29.20 14.12
C HIS A 756 9.33 -30.44 14.31
N THR A 757 8.06 -30.33 13.90
CA THR A 757 7.03 -31.38 14.05
C THR A 757 6.55 -31.95 12.71
N GLY A 758 7.10 -31.48 11.59
CA GLY A 758 6.76 -31.98 10.25
C GLY A 758 7.64 -33.15 9.80
N PRO A 759 7.69 -33.43 8.48
CA PRO A 759 8.51 -34.51 7.94
C PRO A 759 10.02 -34.26 8.15
N PRO A 760 10.86 -35.32 8.11
CA PRO A 760 12.31 -35.17 8.23
C PRO A 760 12.89 -34.18 7.21
N LEU A 761 13.84 -33.33 7.62
CA LEU A 761 14.40 -32.26 6.77
C LEU A 761 15.61 -32.74 5.95
N THR A 762 15.38 -33.79 5.14
CA THR A 762 16.38 -34.50 4.34
C THR A 762 16.21 -34.26 2.84
N MET A 763 17.22 -34.61 2.04
CA MET A 763 17.14 -34.58 0.56
C MET A 763 15.98 -35.43 0.03
N ARG A 764 15.69 -36.59 0.64
CA ARG A 764 14.52 -37.40 0.27
C ARG A 764 13.21 -36.63 0.43
N THR A 765 13.04 -35.90 1.52
CA THR A 765 11.86 -35.06 1.73
C THR A 765 11.82 -33.88 0.77
N LEU A 766 12.97 -33.27 0.45
CA LEU A 766 13.05 -32.19 -0.54
C LEU A 766 12.52 -32.67 -1.91
N LEU A 767 12.98 -33.83 -2.39
CA LEU A 767 12.54 -34.42 -3.64
C LEU A 767 11.07 -34.87 -3.59
N THR A 768 10.60 -35.32 -2.43
CA THR A 768 9.18 -35.62 -2.20
C THR A 768 8.32 -34.37 -2.32
N ALA A 769 8.70 -33.29 -1.63
CA ALA A 769 8.03 -32.01 -1.66
C ALA A 769 8.00 -31.42 -3.07
N LEU A 770 9.12 -31.48 -3.79
CA LEU A 770 9.24 -31.04 -5.18
C LEU A 770 8.27 -31.82 -6.08
N THR A 771 8.31 -33.16 -6.03
CA THR A 771 7.43 -34.02 -6.83
C THR A 771 5.95 -33.77 -6.54
N LYS A 772 5.58 -33.58 -5.26
CA LYS A 772 4.19 -33.28 -4.88
C LYS A 772 3.73 -31.91 -5.38
N ALA A 773 4.57 -30.88 -5.28
CA ALA A 773 4.26 -29.57 -5.81
C ALA A 773 4.09 -29.60 -7.34
N TYR A 774 4.97 -30.33 -8.03
CA TYR A 774 4.90 -30.54 -9.48
C TYR A 774 3.56 -31.15 -9.86
N GLU A 775 3.14 -32.21 -9.17
CA GLU A 775 1.89 -32.90 -9.51
C GLU A 775 0.65 -32.03 -9.25
N ILE A 776 0.62 -31.26 -8.15
CA ILE A 776 -0.49 -30.35 -7.86
C ILE A 776 -0.62 -29.30 -8.97
N GLN A 777 0.47 -28.61 -9.32
CA GLN A 777 0.46 -27.62 -10.40
C GLN A 777 0.18 -28.26 -11.77
N GLY A 778 0.79 -29.42 -12.04
CA GLY A 778 0.63 -30.28 -13.21
C GLY A 778 -0.82 -30.64 -13.51
N CYS A 779 -1.50 -31.30 -12.58
CA CYS A 779 -2.87 -31.74 -12.82
C CYS A 779 -3.82 -30.56 -13.06
N TYR A 780 -3.62 -29.42 -12.38
CA TYR A 780 -4.42 -28.23 -12.63
C TYR A 780 -4.14 -27.61 -14.00
N GLN A 781 -2.89 -27.38 -14.38
CA GLN A 781 -2.57 -26.66 -15.62
C GLN A 781 -3.02 -27.39 -16.90
N MET A 782 -3.17 -28.71 -16.85
CA MET A 782 -3.48 -29.50 -18.04
C MET A 782 -4.86 -29.22 -18.63
N GLN A 783 -5.89 -28.97 -17.81
CA GLN A 783 -7.26 -28.74 -18.27
C GLN A 783 -7.87 -27.40 -17.82
N ASN A 784 -7.19 -26.63 -16.96
CA ASN A 784 -7.71 -25.39 -16.40
C ASN A 784 -6.92 -24.17 -16.90
N ALA A 785 -7.48 -23.44 -17.88
CA ALA A 785 -6.84 -22.27 -18.49
C ALA A 785 -7.11 -20.98 -17.70
N PHE A 786 -6.27 -20.66 -16.71
CA PHE A 786 -6.39 -19.42 -15.92
C PHE A 786 -6.14 -18.17 -16.79
N ASN A 787 -5.27 -18.30 -17.81
CA ASN A 787 -4.99 -17.28 -18.79
C ASN A 787 -6.25 -16.80 -19.55
N ALA A 788 -7.23 -17.67 -19.77
CA ALA A 788 -8.49 -17.35 -20.44
C ALA A 788 -9.35 -16.39 -19.60
N PHE A 789 -9.10 -16.33 -18.29
CA PHE A 789 -9.73 -15.42 -17.34
C PHE A 789 -8.81 -14.25 -16.94
N GLY A 790 -7.69 -14.05 -17.65
CA GLY A 790 -6.77 -12.93 -17.43
C GLY A 790 -5.85 -13.07 -16.20
N ILE A 791 -5.79 -14.25 -15.60
CA ILE A 791 -4.98 -14.57 -14.40
C ILE A 791 -3.66 -15.22 -14.85
N ASP A 792 -2.56 -14.89 -14.19
CA ASP A 792 -1.29 -15.57 -14.49
C ASP A 792 -1.19 -16.95 -13.82
N HIS A 793 -0.52 -17.89 -14.49
CA HIS A 793 -0.36 -19.28 -14.04
C HIS A 793 0.28 -19.43 -12.66
N VAL A 794 0.97 -18.39 -12.16
CA VAL A 794 1.62 -18.40 -10.85
C VAL A 794 0.63 -18.56 -9.69
N VAL A 795 -0.69 -18.45 -9.93
CA VAL A 795 -1.71 -18.95 -8.98
C VAL A 795 -1.49 -20.42 -8.62
N LEU A 796 -1.07 -21.25 -9.57
CA LEU A 796 -0.80 -22.67 -9.34
C LEU A 796 0.51 -22.90 -8.60
N VAL A 797 1.51 -22.04 -8.82
CA VAL A 797 2.74 -22.02 -7.99
C VAL A 797 2.36 -21.70 -6.54
N LYS A 798 1.52 -20.68 -6.32
CA LYS A 798 1.02 -20.32 -4.97
C LYS A 798 0.27 -21.49 -4.33
N LEU A 799 -0.62 -22.16 -5.07
CA LEU A 799 -1.41 -23.30 -4.61
C LEU A 799 -0.55 -24.49 -4.18
N ALA A 800 0.32 -24.95 -5.09
CA ALA A 800 1.17 -26.11 -4.86
C ALA A 800 2.18 -25.85 -3.73
N SER A 801 2.83 -24.68 -3.76
CA SER A 801 3.75 -24.26 -2.71
C SER A 801 3.06 -24.15 -1.35
N ALA A 802 1.85 -23.57 -1.27
CA ALA A 802 1.17 -23.37 0.01
C ALA A 802 0.79 -24.71 0.68
N ALA A 803 0.33 -25.68 -0.12
CA ALA A 803 -0.02 -27.01 0.37
C ALA A 803 1.22 -27.77 0.89
N VAL A 804 2.30 -27.77 0.12
CA VAL A 804 3.53 -28.50 0.49
C VAL A 804 4.26 -27.80 1.64
N VAL A 805 4.33 -26.46 1.65
CA VAL A 805 4.94 -25.70 2.75
C VAL A 805 4.16 -25.87 4.05
N ALA A 806 2.83 -25.91 4.03
CA ALA A 806 2.03 -26.20 5.23
C ALA A 806 2.42 -27.56 5.85
N TRP A 807 2.58 -28.58 5.02
CA TRP A 807 3.04 -29.90 5.47
C TRP A 807 4.49 -29.87 5.98
N LEU A 808 5.40 -29.19 5.27
CA LEU A 808 6.79 -29.00 5.69
C LEU A 808 6.92 -28.20 7.00
N LEU A 809 5.96 -27.33 7.34
CA LEU A 809 5.91 -26.62 8.62
C LEU A 809 5.36 -27.46 9.78
N GLY A 810 4.93 -28.69 9.52
CA GLY A 810 4.30 -29.56 10.51
C GLY A 810 2.87 -29.15 10.86
N LEU A 811 2.17 -28.44 9.98
CA LEU A 811 0.76 -28.09 10.18
C LEU A 811 -0.12 -29.34 10.08
N THR A 812 -1.25 -29.34 10.79
CA THR A 812 -2.26 -30.40 10.69
C THR A 812 -2.95 -30.40 9.32
N GLN A 813 -3.64 -31.48 8.96
CA GLN A 813 -4.47 -31.50 7.74
C GLN A 813 -5.52 -30.38 7.73
N ALA A 814 -6.15 -30.08 8.87
CA ALA A 814 -7.11 -28.99 8.99
C ALA A 814 -6.47 -27.62 8.72
N GLN A 815 -5.26 -27.38 9.25
CA GLN A 815 -4.50 -26.17 8.96
C GLN A 815 -3.98 -26.14 7.51
N THR A 816 -3.68 -27.28 6.91
CA THR A 816 -3.30 -27.34 5.49
C THR A 816 -4.48 -27.00 4.59
N MET A 817 -5.67 -27.54 4.87
CA MET A 817 -6.91 -27.15 4.19
C MET A 817 -7.21 -25.65 4.37
N ALA A 818 -7.01 -25.12 5.59
CA ALA A 818 -7.14 -23.70 5.84
C ALA A 818 -6.14 -22.88 5.01
N THR A 819 -4.88 -23.30 4.92
CA THR A 819 -3.84 -22.65 4.11
C THR A 819 -4.21 -22.65 2.63
N ILE A 820 -4.69 -23.77 2.09
CA ILE A 820 -5.16 -23.88 0.71
C ILE A 820 -6.39 -22.98 0.50
N SER A 821 -7.31 -22.89 1.46
CA SER A 821 -8.46 -21.99 1.34
C SER A 821 -8.05 -20.52 1.23
N HIS A 822 -7.01 -20.11 1.95
CA HIS A 822 -6.45 -18.76 1.84
C HIS A 822 -5.88 -18.46 0.47
N VAL A 823 -5.33 -19.46 -0.24
CA VAL A 823 -4.84 -19.27 -1.62
C VAL A 823 -5.97 -18.78 -2.53
N TRP A 824 -7.15 -19.39 -2.45
CA TRP A 824 -8.30 -19.08 -3.30
C TRP A 824 -9.05 -17.80 -2.90
N MET A 825 -8.87 -17.35 -1.65
CA MET A 825 -9.36 -16.06 -1.19
C MET A 825 -8.37 -14.92 -1.46
N ASP A 826 -7.14 -15.23 -1.86
CA ASP A 826 -6.09 -14.24 -2.08
C ASP A 826 -6.22 -13.52 -3.44
N GLY A 827 -5.59 -12.36 -3.56
CA GLY A 827 -5.47 -11.67 -4.84
C GLY A 827 -4.60 -12.47 -5.81
N HIS A 828 -5.11 -12.74 -7.02
CA HIS A 828 -4.36 -13.40 -8.07
C HIS A 828 -3.82 -12.37 -9.07
N PRO A 829 -2.51 -12.39 -9.41
CA PRO A 829 -1.95 -11.41 -10.30
C PRO A 829 -2.54 -11.56 -11.72
N SER A 830 -2.87 -10.43 -12.34
CA SER A 830 -3.20 -10.40 -13.76
C SER A 830 -2.00 -10.80 -14.62
N ARG A 831 -2.22 -11.41 -15.78
CA ARG A 831 -1.18 -11.82 -16.73
C ARG A 831 -0.70 -10.72 -17.68
N VAL A 832 -1.15 -9.47 -17.53
CA VAL A 832 -0.81 -8.35 -18.44
C VAL A 832 0.70 -8.20 -18.71
N TYR A 833 1.56 -8.46 -17.72
CA TYR A 833 3.02 -8.37 -17.89
C TYR A 833 3.66 -9.46 -18.79
N ARG A 834 2.84 -10.36 -19.36
CA ARG A 834 3.24 -11.35 -20.37
C ARG A 834 2.52 -11.15 -21.71
N ALA A 835 1.60 -10.17 -21.80
CA ALA A 835 0.85 -9.92 -23.01
C ALA A 835 1.72 -9.20 -24.06
N ARG A 836 1.46 -9.44 -25.35
CA ARG A 836 2.25 -8.94 -26.49
C ARG A 836 2.64 -7.45 -26.37
N ASN A 837 1.73 -6.58 -25.94
CA ASN A 837 1.96 -5.13 -25.89
C ASN A 837 2.40 -4.61 -24.50
N SER A 838 2.61 -5.49 -23.52
CA SER A 838 2.89 -5.11 -22.13
C SER A 838 3.87 -6.06 -21.46
N THR A 839 4.65 -6.81 -22.24
CA THR A 839 5.64 -7.74 -21.74
C THR A 839 6.77 -6.98 -21.03
N ILE A 840 6.97 -7.26 -19.74
CA ILE A 840 7.98 -6.60 -18.89
C ILE A 840 8.69 -7.63 -17.97
N PRO A 841 9.81 -7.27 -17.32
CA PRO A 841 10.59 -8.19 -16.48
C PRO A 841 9.84 -8.85 -15.32
N ARG A 842 8.62 -8.40 -14.96
CA ARG A 842 7.75 -9.09 -13.99
C ARG A 842 7.51 -10.55 -14.33
N LYS A 843 7.53 -10.92 -15.62
CA LYS A 843 7.45 -12.31 -16.07
C LYS A 843 8.52 -13.22 -15.41
N GLY A 844 9.69 -12.66 -15.12
CA GLY A 844 10.84 -13.38 -14.57
C GLY A 844 10.88 -13.49 -13.04
N TRP A 845 10.01 -12.76 -12.31
CA TRP A 845 9.97 -12.82 -10.83
C TRP A 845 8.57 -13.05 -10.24
N ALA A 846 7.52 -13.07 -11.05
CA ALA A 846 6.14 -13.30 -10.58
C ALA A 846 5.96 -14.64 -9.85
N ALA A 847 6.71 -15.68 -10.23
CA ALA A 847 6.66 -16.97 -9.57
C ALA A 847 7.32 -16.95 -8.18
N GLY A 848 8.43 -16.21 -8.03
CA GLY A 848 9.05 -15.95 -6.72
C GLY A 848 8.10 -15.20 -5.78
N ASP A 849 7.34 -14.22 -6.28
CA ASP A 849 6.29 -13.51 -5.52
C ASP A 849 5.15 -14.46 -5.08
N ALA A 850 4.74 -15.37 -5.96
CA ALA A 850 3.74 -16.40 -5.63
C ALA A 850 4.25 -17.38 -4.56
N GLY A 851 5.50 -17.85 -4.66
CA GLY A 851 6.15 -18.69 -3.66
C GLY A 851 6.30 -17.99 -2.30
N MET A 852 6.74 -16.73 -2.30
CA MET A 852 6.77 -15.87 -1.11
C MET A 852 5.40 -15.77 -0.45
N ARG A 853 4.35 -15.54 -1.25
CA ARG A 853 2.98 -15.44 -0.74
C ARG A 853 2.50 -16.76 -0.15
N ALA A 854 2.81 -17.89 -0.78
CA ALA A 854 2.47 -19.22 -0.26
C ALA A 854 3.09 -19.48 1.12
N VAL A 855 4.39 -19.19 1.29
CA VAL A 855 5.07 -19.30 2.60
C VAL A 855 4.40 -18.40 3.64
N HIS A 856 4.11 -17.15 3.27
CA HIS A 856 3.45 -16.21 4.17
C HIS A 856 2.05 -16.70 4.61
N LEU A 857 1.22 -17.20 3.69
CA LEU A 857 -0.11 -17.74 4.03
C LEU A 857 -0.01 -18.93 5.00
N ALA A 858 0.92 -19.85 4.77
CA ALA A 858 1.13 -20.98 5.66
C ALA A 858 1.60 -20.54 7.07
N LEU A 859 2.46 -19.51 7.15
CA LEU A 859 2.88 -18.92 8.43
C LEU A 859 1.74 -18.20 9.17
N LEU A 860 0.82 -17.55 8.47
CA LEU A 860 -0.37 -16.95 9.07
C LEU A 860 -1.31 -18.02 9.66
N VAL A 861 -1.53 -19.12 8.95
CA VAL A 861 -2.34 -20.24 9.46
C VAL A 861 -1.65 -20.94 10.63
N ARG A 862 -0.31 -21.07 10.59
CA ARG A 862 0.48 -21.53 11.74
C ARG A 862 0.26 -20.65 12.98
N ALA A 863 0.06 -19.34 12.78
CA ALA A 863 -0.25 -18.39 13.84
C ALA A 863 -1.73 -18.41 14.30
N GLY A 864 -2.53 -19.37 13.82
CA GLY A 864 -3.91 -19.59 14.26
C GLY A 864 -4.99 -18.99 13.36
N GLN A 865 -4.64 -18.49 12.16
CA GLN A 865 -5.66 -17.98 11.25
C GLN A 865 -6.56 -19.10 10.72
N PRO A 866 -7.90 -18.97 10.85
CA PRO A 866 -8.84 -19.97 10.35
C PRO A 866 -8.94 -19.93 8.82
N GLY A 867 -9.36 -21.04 8.23
CA GLY A 867 -9.73 -21.12 6.81
C GLY A 867 -11.24 -21.08 6.60
N VAL A 868 -11.64 -21.06 5.33
CA VAL A 868 -13.05 -21.13 4.90
C VAL A 868 -13.28 -22.46 4.17
N SER A 869 -14.38 -23.13 4.46
CA SER A 869 -14.69 -24.45 3.89
C SER A 869 -15.06 -24.40 2.41
N GLU A 870 -15.71 -23.32 1.96
CA GLU A 870 -16.24 -23.15 0.59
C GLU A 870 -15.63 -21.92 -0.16
N PRO A 871 -14.29 -21.77 -0.27
CA PRO A 871 -13.69 -20.61 -0.90
C PRO A 871 -13.81 -20.62 -2.44
N LEU A 872 -14.15 -21.75 -3.06
CA LEU A 872 -14.33 -21.88 -4.50
C LEU A 872 -15.78 -21.61 -4.92
N GLY A 873 -16.73 -22.34 -4.34
CA GLY A 873 -18.12 -22.39 -4.80
C GLY A 873 -19.10 -21.43 -4.11
N SER A 874 -18.73 -20.76 -3.02
CA SER A 874 -19.68 -19.92 -2.26
C SER A 874 -20.15 -18.70 -3.05
N ALA A 875 -21.40 -18.69 -3.54
CA ALA A 875 -21.92 -17.53 -4.25
C ALA A 875 -22.29 -16.37 -3.28
N PRO A 876 -22.05 -15.09 -3.62
CA PRO A 876 -21.45 -14.60 -4.87
C PRO A 876 -19.92 -14.41 -4.82
N TRP A 877 -19.25 -14.82 -3.73
CA TRP A 877 -17.88 -14.37 -3.41
C TRP A 877 -16.76 -15.37 -3.76
N GLY A 878 -17.10 -16.64 -3.92
CA GLY A 878 -16.19 -17.74 -4.17
C GLY A 878 -15.49 -17.62 -5.52
N PHE A 879 -14.30 -18.22 -5.61
CA PHE A 879 -13.41 -18.11 -6.77
C PHE A 879 -14.09 -18.45 -8.10
N TYR A 880 -15.00 -19.43 -8.14
CA TYR A 880 -15.77 -19.77 -9.34
C TYR A 880 -16.69 -18.63 -9.78
N ALA A 881 -17.51 -18.10 -8.86
CA ALA A 881 -18.47 -17.05 -9.20
C ALA A 881 -17.78 -15.73 -9.57
N ARG A 882 -16.66 -15.40 -8.90
CA ARG A 882 -15.94 -14.14 -9.10
C ARG A 882 -14.98 -14.15 -10.27
N THR A 883 -14.47 -15.31 -10.67
CA THR A 883 -13.23 -15.37 -11.45
C THR A 883 -13.16 -16.49 -12.47
N PHE A 884 -13.35 -17.75 -12.08
CA PHE A 884 -13.06 -18.92 -12.96
C PHE A 884 -14.29 -19.47 -13.70
N GLY A 885 -15.49 -19.03 -13.34
CA GLY A 885 -16.75 -19.47 -13.92
C GLY A 885 -17.32 -20.75 -13.28
N PRO A 886 -18.59 -21.06 -13.57
CA PRO A 886 -19.35 -22.11 -12.88
C PRO A 886 -18.95 -23.54 -13.25
N LYS A 887 -18.15 -23.75 -14.32
CA LYS A 887 -17.65 -25.09 -14.70
C LYS A 887 -16.74 -25.67 -13.60
N GLY A 888 -16.06 -24.81 -12.84
CA GLY A 888 -15.10 -25.20 -11.82
C GLY A 888 -13.87 -25.89 -12.42
N PHE A 889 -13.09 -26.55 -11.57
CA PHE A 889 -11.87 -27.24 -12.02
C PHE A 889 -12.16 -28.61 -12.62
N GLU A 890 -11.29 -29.02 -13.54
CA GLU A 890 -11.24 -30.36 -14.12
C GLU A 890 -9.81 -30.89 -14.00
N LEU A 891 -9.62 -32.09 -13.45
CA LEU A 891 -8.30 -32.70 -13.35
C LEU A 891 -8.27 -33.90 -14.31
N PRO A 892 -7.29 -33.98 -15.23
CA PRO A 892 -7.25 -35.07 -16.21
C PRO A 892 -6.92 -36.42 -15.56
N ARG A 893 -6.38 -36.39 -14.34
CA ARG A 893 -5.93 -37.56 -13.59
C ARG A 893 -5.90 -37.27 -12.09
N PRO A 894 -6.00 -38.31 -11.24
CA PRO A 894 -5.64 -38.19 -9.83
C PRO A 894 -4.17 -37.78 -9.65
N PHE A 895 -3.84 -37.15 -8.53
CA PHE A 895 -2.46 -36.81 -8.20
C PHE A 895 -1.61 -38.08 -7.99
N GLY A 896 -0.50 -38.18 -8.71
CA GLY A 896 0.56 -39.16 -8.54
C GLY A 896 1.94 -38.54 -8.80
N VAL A 897 2.71 -39.07 -9.74
CA VAL A 897 4.09 -38.61 -10.02
C VAL A 897 4.32 -38.28 -11.50
N TRP A 898 3.25 -38.08 -12.27
CA TRP A 898 3.39 -37.99 -13.72
C TRP A 898 4.11 -36.71 -14.14
N THR A 899 3.85 -35.59 -13.46
CA THR A 899 4.33 -34.28 -13.89
C THR A 899 5.85 -34.21 -13.85
N VAL A 900 6.48 -34.63 -12.75
CA VAL A 900 7.95 -34.61 -12.65
C VAL A 900 8.63 -35.47 -13.72
N ARG A 901 7.96 -36.54 -14.17
CA ARG A 901 8.45 -37.44 -15.21
C ARG A 901 8.25 -36.92 -16.64
N ASN A 902 7.50 -35.83 -16.83
CA ASN A 902 7.07 -35.36 -18.14
C ASN A 902 7.24 -33.84 -18.36
N VAL A 903 8.00 -33.16 -17.49
CA VAL A 903 8.40 -31.77 -17.76
C VAL A 903 9.37 -31.69 -18.93
N LEU A 904 9.34 -30.58 -19.67
CA LEU A 904 10.33 -30.24 -20.69
C LEU A 904 11.47 -29.45 -20.04
N PHE A 905 12.72 -29.87 -20.25
CA PHE A 905 13.90 -29.11 -19.84
C PHE A 905 14.37 -28.18 -20.95
N LYS A 906 14.58 -26.90 -20.65
CA LYS A 906 15.13 -25.97 -21.64
C LYS A 906 16.66 -26.10 -21.65
N LEU A 907 17.20 -26.79 -22.65
CA LEU A 907 18.66 -26.93 -22.83
C LEU A 907 19.30 -25.81 -23.66
N MET A 908 18.46 -24.89 -24.13
CA MET A 908 18.85 -23.63 -24.72
C MET A 908 17.88 -22.55 -24.22
N PRO A 909 18.31 -21.29 -24.08
CA PRO A 909 17.50 -20.18 -23.59
C PRO A 909 16.51 -19.71 -24.67
N VAL A 910 15.58 -20.59 -25.03
CA VAL A 910 14.50 -20.35 -25.99
C VAL A 910 13.19 -20.70 -25.29
N GLU A 911 12.12 -19.97 -25.56
CA GLU A 911 10.79 -20.37 -25.09
C GLU A 911 10.49 -21.82 -25.55
N GLY A 912 9.90 -22.64 -24.68
CA GLY A 912 9.87 -24.10 -24.86
C GLY A 912 9.26 -24.56 -26.19
N HIS A 913 8.28 -23.83 -26.73
CA HIS A 913 7.63 -24.14 -28.00
C HIS A 913 8.48 -23.79 -29.23
N GLY A 914 9.56 -23.02 -29.06
CA GLY A 914 10.50 -22.65 -30.13
C GLY A 914 11.69 -23.60 -30.28
N ILE A 915 11.98 -24.46 -29.30
CA ILE A 915 13.20 -25.29 -29.28
C ILE A 915 13.25 -26.24 -30.48
N ALA A 916 12.17 -26.97 -30.77
CA ALA A 916 12.11 -27.88 -31.90
C ALA A 916 12.32 -27.16 -33.25
N ALA A 917 11.82 -25.93 -33.39
CA ALA A 917 12.00 -25.12 -34.60
C ALA A 917 13.47 -24.66 -34.76
N VAL A 918 14.15 -24.32 -33.66
CA VAL A 918 15.57 -23.98 -33.66
C VAL A 918 16.43 -25.19 -34.03
N GLU A 919 16.13 -26.38 -33.48
CA GLU A 919 16.83 -27.61 -33.86
C GLU A 919 16.65 -27.93 -35.35
N ALA A 920 15.41 -27.85 -35.85
CA ALA A 920 15.12 -28.05 -37.27
C ALA A 920 15.86 -27.03 -38.15
N ALA A 921 15.97 -25.76 -37.72
CA ALA A 921 16.71 -24.71 -38.40
C ALA A 921 18.21 -25.02 -38.51
N LEU A 922 18.83 -25.50 -37.43
CA LEU A 922 20.26 -25.86 -37.43
C LEU A 922 20.55 -27.05 -38.36
N VAL A 923 19.65 -28.03 -38.43
CA VAL A 923 19.76 -29.16 -39.39
C VAL A 923 19.64 -28.65 -40.83
N GLN A 924 18.67 -27.78 -41.13
CA GLN A 924 18.51 -27.22 -42.47
C GLN A 924 19.71 -26.34 -42.87
N LEU A 925 20.25 -25.55 -41.94
CA LEU A 925 21.48 -24.80 -42.19
C LEU A 925 22.67 -25.71 -42.52
N GLY A 926 22.79 -26.86 -41.84
CA GLY A 926 23.78 -27.87 -42.17
C GLY A 926 23.65 -28.38 -43.61
N ARG A 927 22.41 -28.61 -44.08
CA ARG A 927 22.13 -29.00 -45.46
C ARG A 927 22.47 -27.90 -46.47
N LEU A 928 22.16 -26.64 -46.17
CA LEU A 928 22.57 -25.50 -47.01
C LEU A 928 24.09 -25.43 -47.15
N ARG A 929 24.82 -25.50 -46.03
CA ARG A 929 26.30 -25.44 -46.02
C ARG A 929 26.93 -26.61 -46.77
N ALA A 930 26.36 -27.82 -46.67
CA ALA A 930 26.81 -28.97 -47.46
C ALA A 930 26.64 -28.74 -48.98
N GLY A 931 25.60 -28.00 -49.37
CA GLY A 931 25.38 -27.52 -50.74
C GLY A 931 26.16 -26.26 -51.12
N ARG A 932 27.05 -25.75 -50.25
CA ARG A 932 27.76 -24.47 -50.41
C ARG A 932 26.83 -23.24 -50.52
N LEU A 933 25.67 -23.32 -49.87
CA LEU A 933 24.70 -22.24 -49.75
C LEU A 933 24.66 -21.70 -48.32
N GLY A 934 24.16 -20.47 -48.18
CA GLY A 934 23.98 -19.78 -46.90
C GLY A 934 22.59 -19.14 -46.74
N PRO A 935 22.29 -18.53 -45.57
CA PRO A 935 21.01 -17.88 -45.28
C PRO A 935 20.58 -16.84 -46.33
N GLU A 936 21.53 -16.18 -46.99
CA GLU A 936 21.31 -15.20 -48.06
C GLU A 936 20.61 -15.79 -49.31
N HIS A 937 20.70 -17.12 -49.51
CA HIS A 937 20.05 -17.83 -50.62
C HIS A 937 18.60 -18.24 -50.30
N VAL A 938 18.13 -18.01 -49.07
CA VAL A 938 16.77 -18.36 -48.63
C VAL A 938 15.76 -17.36 -49.20
N ALA A 939 14.74 -17.90 -49.88
CA ALA A 939 13.58 -17.15 -50.34
C ALA A 939 12.48 -17.12 -49.28
N ARG A 940 12.19 -18.26 -48.64
CA ARG A 940 11.13 -18.42 -47.63
C ARG A 940 11.42 -19.59 -46.70
N ILE A 941 10.98 -19.49 -45.45
CA ILE A 941 11.00 -20.60 -44.48
C ILE A 941 9.56 -20.83 -44.01
N ASP A 942 9.07 -22.06 -44.12
CA ASP A 942 7.79 -22.46 -43.54
C ASP A 942 8.04 -23.25 -42.26
N VAL A 943 7.45 -22.80 -41.16
CA VAL A 943 7.52 -23.45 -39.85
C VAL A 943 6.13 -23.95 -39.46
N ARG A 944 5.98 -25.26 -39.48
CA ARG A 944 4.80 -25.99 -39.01
C ARG A 944 4.93 -26.24 -37.51
N THR A 945 3.93 -25.87 -36.70
CA THR A 945 4.03 -25.93 -35.24
C THR A 945 2.67 -26.09 -34.55
N THR A 946 2.64 -26.14 -33.21
CA THR A 946 1.41 -26.33 -32.42
C THR A 946 0.60 -25.03 -32.29
N GLN A 947 -0.70 -25.16 -31.99
CA GLN A 947 -1.57 -24.01 -31.66
C GLN A 947 -1.04 -23.21 -30.45
N ALA A 948 -0.38 -23.88 -29.50
CA ALA A 948 0.24 -23.23 -28.35
C ALA A 948 1.43 -22.35 -28.79
N ALA A 949 2.31 -22.85 -29.66
CA ALA A 949 3.42 -22.06 -30.20
C ALA A 949 2.92 -20.81 -30.95
N ASP A 950 1.87 -20.96 -31.76
CA ASP A 950 1.24 -19.84 -32.46
C ASP A 950 0.68 -18.80 -31.49
N LEU A 951 -0.04 -19.24 -30.45
CA LEU A 951 -0.63 -18.31 -29.48
C LEU A 951 0.41 -17.57 -28.62
N ILE A 952 1.54 -18.22 -28.29
CA ILE A 952 2.50 -17.69 -27.30
C ILE A 952 3.66 -16.92 -27.97
N ILE A 953 4.25 -17.48 -29.03
CA ILE A 953 5.53 -17.00 -29.58
C ILE A 953 5.49 -16.62 -31.05
N ASN A 954 4.33 -16.68 -31.73
CA ASN A 954 4.19 -16.06 -33.05
C ASN A 954 4.03 -14.54 -32.90
N LYS A 955 5.07 -13.78 -33.26
CA LYS A 955 5.08 -12.31 -33.19
C LYS A 955 5.50 -11.71 -34.54
N THR A 956 4.75 -10.71 -34.99
CA THR A 956 5.06 -9.90 -36.18
C THR A 956 5.27 -8.45 -35.79
N GLY A 957 6.08 -7.72 -36.56
CA GLY A 957 6.40 -6.31 -36.31
C GLY A 957 7.66 -6.08 -35.46
N PRO A 958 7.86 -4.85 -34.95
CA PRO A 958 9.04 -4.51 -34.15
C PRO A 958 9.06 -5.23 -32.79
N LEU A 959 10.25 -5.59 -32.30
CA LEU A 959 10.50 -6.20 -30.99
C LEU A 959 11.32 -5.23 -30.15
N TYR A 960 10.87 -4.89 -28.94
CA TYR A 960 11.38 -3.70 -28.23
C TYR A 960 12.35 -4.01 -27.09
N ASN A 961 12.42 -5.25 -26.63
CA ASN A 961 13.24 -5.63 -25.48
C ASN A 961 13.65 -7.12 -25.58
N ALA A 962 14.52 -7.57 -24.67
CA ALA A 962 15.00 -8.95 -24.64
C ALA A 962 13.87 -9.98 -24.48
N ALA A 963 12.86 -9.66 -23.67
CA ALA A 963 11.70 -10.50 -23.44
C ALA A 963 10.74 -10.57 -24.66
N ASP A 964 10.85 -9.65 -25.61
CA ASP A 964 10.15 -9.74 -26.88
C ASP A 964 10.84 -10.71 -27.83
N ARG A 965 12.17 -10.71 -27.83
CA ARG A 965 13.02 -11.50 -28.73
C ARG A 965 13.08 -12.97 -28.33
N ASP A 966 13.19 -13.29 -27.05
CA ASP A 966 13.16 -14.68 -26.55
C ASP A 966 11.78 -15.36 -26.76
N HIS A 967 10.70 -14.58 -26.93
CA HIS A 967 9.32 -15.01 -27.17
C HIS A 967 8.85 -14.70 -28.61
N CYS A 968 9.74 -14.80 -29.59
CA CYS A 968 9.40 -14.69 -31.03
C CYS A 968 10.03 -15.86 -31.79
N ILE A 969 9.21 -16.83 -32.22
CA ILE A 969 9.69 -18.03 -32.93
C ILE A 969 10.46 -17.67 -34.21
N GLN A 970 10.01 -16.64 -34.94
CA GLN A 970 10.71 -16.16 -36.12
C GLN A 970 12.07 -15.58 -35.78
N TYR A 971 12.20 -14.86 -34.66
CA TYR A 971 13.47 -14.29 -34.22
C TYR A 971 14.49 -15.38 -33.89
N VAL A 972 14.11 -16.38 -33.08
CA VAL A 972 15.03 -17.46 -32.67
C VAL A 972 15.43 -18.36 -33.83
N VAL A 973 14.52 -18.62 -34.78
CA VAL A 973 14.84 -19.36 -36.00
C VAL A 973 15.79 -18.55 -36.89
N ALA A 974 15.50 -17.26 -37.14
CA ALA A 974 16.38 -16.41 -37.95
C ALA A 974 17.78 -16.27 -37.32
N LEU A 975 17.83 -16.06 -36.00
CA LEU A 975 19.07 -16.00 -35.24
C LEU A 975 19.87 -17.31 -35.37
N ALA A 976 19.24 -18.47 -35.25
CA ALA A 976 19.91 -19.76 -35.39
C ALA A 976 20.53 -19.95 -36.80
N PHE A 977 19.83 -19.52 -37.86
CA PHE A 977 20.37 -19.55 -39.23
C PHE A 977 21.59 -18.64 -39.39
N LEU A 978 21.55 -17.42 -38.86
CA LEU A 978 22.61 -16.43 -39.04
C LEU A 978 23.81 -16.67 -38.11
N LYS A 979 23.56 -16.99 -36.84
CA LYS A 979 24.59 -17.33 -35.84
C LYS A 979 25.23 -18.69 -36.17
N GLY A 980 24.45 -19.61 -36.73
CA GLY A 980 24.89 -20.96 -37.06
C GLY A 980 25.08 -21.91 -35.88
N MET A 981 24.54 -21.53 -34.72
CA MET A 981 24.47 -22.31 -33.49
C MET A 981 23.21 -21.90 -32.70
N ALA A 982 22.90 -22.62 -31.63
CA ALA A 982 21.74 -22.30 -30.79
C ALA A 982 21.86 -20.88 -30.19
N PRO A 983 20.74 -20.16 -30.01
CA PRO A 983 20.71 -18.90 -29.29
C PRO A 983 21.26 -19.02 -27.87
N GLU A 984 21.95 -17.98 -27.40
CA GLU A 984 22.43 -17.83 -26.01
C GLU A 984 21.71 -16.64 -25.36
N ALA A 985 21.66 -16.61 -24.02
CA ALA A 985 20.93 -15.56 -23.29
C ALA A 985 21.44 -14.14 -23.60
N GLY A 986 22.73 -14.00 -23.92
CA GLY A 986 23.34 -12.74 -24.33
C GLY A 986 22.81 -12.20 -25.66
N ASP A 987 22.36 -13.06 -26.58
CA ASP A 987 21.93 -12.67 -27.91
C ASP A 987 20.67 -11.81 -27.90
N TYR A 988 19.84 -11.93 -26.86
CA TYR A 988 18.57 -11.21 -26.75
C TYR A 988 18.72 -9.80 -26.17
N ARG A 989 19.88 -9.44 -25.59
CA ARG A 989 20.04 -8.14 -24.91
C ARG A 989 19.90 -6.97 -25.88
N ASP A 990 19.45 -5.82 -25.40
CA ASP A 990 19.30 -4.62 -26.25
C ASP A 990 20.63 -4.15 -26.87
N ASN A 991 21.75 -4.46 -26.22
CA ASN A 991 23.10 -4.16 -26.70
C ASN A 991 23.72 -5.27 -27.56
N SER A 992 23.00 -6.36 -27.82
CA SER A 992 23.41 -7.41 -28.75
C SER A 992 23.39 -6.89 -30.18
N GLY A 993 24.37 -7.29 -31.01
CA GLY A 993 24.37 -6.96 -32.44
C GLY A 993 23.14 -7.51 -33.17
N TRP A 994 22.52 -8.57 -32.64
CA TRP A 994 21.29 -9.16 -33.19
C TRP A 994 20.04 -8.33 -32.92
N ALA A 995 20.06 -7.40 -31.96
CA ALA A 995 18.91 -6.55 -31.65
C ALA A 995 18.65 -5.50 -32.75
N THR A 996 19.69 -5.12 -33.50
CA THR A 996 19.64 -4.11 -34.57
C THR A 996 20.06 -4.65 -35.94
N SER A 997 20.19 -5.97 -36.10
CA SER A 997 20.63 -6.61 -37.35
C SER A 997 19.56 -6.54 -38.44
N GLU A 998 19.90 -5.91 -39.57
CA GLU A 998 19.05 -5.85 -40.77
C GLU A 998 18.88 -7.23 -41.42
N ASP A 999 19.94 -8.05 -41.45
CA ASP A 999 19.89 -9.42 -41.97
C ASP A 999 18.92 -10.30 -41.17
N LEU A 1000 18.93 -10.17 -39.84
CA LEU A 1000 18.01 -10.88 -38.97
C LEU A 1000 16.57 -10.42 -39.24
N ALA A 1001 16.33 -9.11 -39.29
CA ALA A 1001 15.01 -8.57 -39.59
C ALA A 1001 14.51 -9.06 -40.96
N SER A 1002 15.37 -9.04 -41.98
CA SER A 1002 15.04 -9.52 -43.33
C SER A 1002 14.71 -11.01 -43.36
N LEU A 1003 15.52 -11.85 -42.71
CA LEU A 1003 15.26 -13.29 -42.67
C LEU A 1003 13.99 -13.60 -41.87
N ARG A 1004 13.73 -12.86 -40.79
CA ARG A 1004 12.52 -13.01 -39.99
C ARG A 1004 11.25 -12.78 -40.80
N ASP A 1005 11.24 -11.78 -41.69
CA ASP A 1005 10.10 -11.47 -42.54
C ASP A 1005 9.82 -12.56 -43.60
N LYS A 1006 10.78 -13.46 -43.84
CA LYS A 1006 10.64 -14.64 -44.73
C LYS A 1006 10.12 -15.88 -44.01
N ILE A 1007 9.93 -15.85 -42.69
CA ILE A 1007 9.49 -17.00 -41.88
C ILE A 1007 7.97 -16.96 -41.70
N ALA A 1008 7.28 -17.93 -42.30
CA ALA A 1008 5.85 -18.11 -42.16
C ALA A 1008 5.53 -19.22 -41.15
N ILE A 1009 4.65 -18.93 -40.18
CA ILE A 1009 4.21 -19.89 -39.16
C ILE A 1009 2.86 -20.49 -39.57
N GLN A 1010 2.75 -21.82 -39.47
CA GLN A 1010 1.54 -22.57 -39.79
C GLN A 1010 1.19 -23.52 -38.64
N VAL A 1011 -0.05 -23.45 -38.15
CA VAL A 1011 -0.54 -24.36 -37.12
C VAL A 1011 -0.85 -25.72 -37.75
N ASP A 1012 -0.37 -26.78 -37.12
CA ASP A 1012 -0.65 -28.17 -37.48
C ASP A 1012 -1.55 -28.84 -36.45
N GLU A 1013 -2.64 -29.44 -36.93
CA GLU A 1013 -3.63 -30.08 -36.09
C GLU A 1013 -3.09 -31.33 -35.39
N GLN A 1014 -2.22 -32.11 -36.04
CA GLN A 1014 -1.69 -33.35 -35.46
C GLN A 1014 -0.64 -33.05 -34.39
N LEU A 1015 0.28 -32.11 -34.63
CA LEU A 1015 1.23 -31.64 -33.62
C LEU A 1015 0.49 -31.03 -32.42
N THR A 1016 -0.61 -30.33 -32.65
CA THR A 1016 -1.45 -29.79 -31.57
C THR A 1016 -2.15 -30.90 -30.76
N LYS A 1017 -2.66 -31.95 -31.42
CA LYS A 1017 -3.24 -33.12 -30.74
C LYS A 1017 -2.18 -33.86 -29.92
N ASP A 1018 -1.00 -34.12 -30.51
CA ASP A 1018 0.10 -34.83 -29.85
C ASP A 1018 0.71 -34.02 -28.69
N TYR A 1019 0.63 -32.70 -28.74
CA TYR A 1019 0.98 -31.81 -27.62
C TYR A 1019 0.01 -31.93 -26.43
N LEU A 1020 -1.27 -32.22 -26.65
CA LEU A 1020 -2.26 -32.37 -25.57
C LEU A 1020 -2.41 -33.82 -25.08
N ASP A 1021 -1.96 -34.80 -25.88
CA ASP A 1021 -1.96 -36.22 -25.52
C ASP A 1021 -0.97 -36.51 -24.39
N LEU A 1022 -1.48 -37.06 -23.27
CA LEU A 1022 -0.68 -37.40 -22.08
C LEU A 1022 0.33 -38.52 -22.33
N ASP A 1023 0.05 -39.37 -23.31
CA ASP A 1023 0.91 -40.49 -23.70
C ASP A 1023 1.90 -40.07 -24.79
N LYS A 1024 1.93 -38.81 -25.21
CA LYS A 1024 2.95 -38.28 -26.13
C LYS A 1024 3.65 -37.06 -25.58
N LYS A 1025 2.86 -36.03 -25.32
CA LYS A 1025 3.24 -34.71 -24.85
C LYS A 1025 4.31 -34.02 -25.71
N SER A 1026 4.30 -34.29 -27.02
CA SER A 1026 5.31 -33.77 -27.95
C SER A 1026 5.29 -32.24 -28.01
N VAL A 1027 6.45 -31.62 -28.26
CA VAL A 1027 6.56 -30.17 -28.51
C VAL A 1027 7.20 -29.99 -29.88
N GLY A 1028 6.51 -30.53 -30.88
CA GLY A 1028 7.09 -30.73 -32.21
C GLY A 1028 7.01 -29.51 -33.12
N SER A 1029 7.97 -29.38 -34.03
CA SER A 1029 7.94 -28.43 -35.14
C SER A 1029 8.58 -28.98 -36.41
N GLY A 1030 7.95 -28.72 -37.55
CA GLY A 1030 8.47 -29.01 -38.89
C GLY A 1030 8.99 -27.74 -39.55
N LEU A 1031 10.15 -27.81 -40.21
CA LEU A 1031 10.75 -26.66 -40.90
C LEU A 1031 11.15 -27.00 -42.33
N THR A 1032 10.62 -26.24 -43.29
CA THR A 1032 10.87 -26.35 -44.73
C THR A 1032 11.52 -25.07 -45.25
N VAL A 1033 12.55 -25.19 -46.08
CA VAL A 1033 13.29 -24.03 -46.64
C VAL A 1033 13.13 -24.01 -48.15
N HIS A 1034 12.67 -22.87 -48.68
CA HIS A 1034 12.56 -22.59 -50.11
C HIS A 1034 13.70 -21.66 -50.53
N LEU A 1035 14.41 -22.03 -51.59
CA LEU A 1035 15.56 -21.31 -52.11
C LEU A 1035 15.18 -20.37 -53.26
N GLN A 1036 16.03 -19.36 -53.50
CA GLN A 1036 15.81 -18.37 -54.56
C GLN A 1036 15.88 -18.96 -55.98
N ASP A 1037 16.54 -20.11 -56.15
CA ASP A 1037 16.59 -20.84 -57.43
C ASP A 1037 15.33 -21.70 -57.68
N GLY A 1038 14.35 -21.67 -56.77
CA GLY A 1038 13.11 -22.43 -56.83
C GLY A 1038 13.19 -23.84 -56.25
N SER A 1039 14.37 -24.30 -55.83
CA SER A 1039 14.50 -25.59 -55.14
C SER A 1039 14.00 -25.53 -53.69
N VAL A 1040 13.57 -26.67 -53.16
CA VAL A 1040 13.00 -26.77 -51.80
C VAL A 1040 13.73 -27.87 -51.04
N LEU A 1041 14.26 -27.53 -49.85
CA LEU A 1041 14.83 -28.53 -48.96
C LEU A 1041 13.70 -29.32 -48.28
N PRO A 1042 13.77 -30.67 -48.25
CA PRO A 1042 12.77 -31.49 -47.57
C PRO A 1042 12.58 -31.07 -46.11
N GLU A 1043 11.34 -31.16 -45.61
CA GLU A 1043 11.01 -30.81 -44.23
C GLU A 1043 11.92 -31.55 -43.22
N VAL A 1044 12.35 -30.83 -42.19
CA VAL A 1044 12.91 -31.43 -40.97
C VAL A 1044 11.86 -31.33 -39.89
N LEU A 1045 11.32 -32.48 -39.45
CA LEU A 1045 10.40 -32.57 -38.33
C LEU A 1045 11.16 -32.99 -37.08
N VAL A 1046 11.15 -32.14 -36.06
CA VAL A 1046 11.62 -32.46 -34.71
C VAL A 1046 10.39 -32.61 -33.83
N GLU A 1047 10.01 -33.84 -33.49
CA GLU A 1047 8.83 -34.11 -32.64
C GLU A 1047 9.16 -34.01 -31.15
N TYR A 1048 10.31 -34.55 -30.74
CA TYR A 1048 10.80 -34.55 -29.36
C TYR A 1048 12.14 -33.81 -29.29
N PRO A 1049 12.15 -32.49 -29.00
CA PRO A 1049 13.38 -31.71 -28.90
C PRO A 1049 14.31 -32.26 -27.82
N VAL A 1050 15.58 -31.83 -27.82
CA VAL A 1050 16.64 -32.33 -26.94
C VAL A 1050 16.31 -32.25 -25.45
N GLY A 1051 15.42 -31.33 -25.06
CA GLY A 1051 14.92 -31.13 -23.71
C GLY A 1051 13.77 -32.04 -23.25
N HIS A 1052 13.16 -32.77 -24.17
CA HIS A 1052 11.96 -33.57 -23.91
C HIS A 1052 12.33 -34.93 -23.32
N VAL A 1053 11.67 -35.39 -22.25
CA VAL A 1053 12.01 -36.64 -21.53
C VAL A 1053 12.10 -37.91 -22.38
N ARG A 1054 11.45 -37.94 -23.54
CA ARG A 1054 11.54 -39.04 -24.53
C ARG A 1054 12.80 -39.01 -25.38
N ASN A 1055 13.51 -37.90 -25.41
CA ASN A 1055 14.76 -37.78 -26.11
C ASN A 1055 15.87 -38.40 -25.22
N PRO A 1056 16.57 -39.45 -25.70
CA PRO A 1056 17.58 -40.14 -24.89
C PRO A 1056 18.78 -39.25 -24.53
N ALA A 1057 18.96 -38.12 -25.21
CA ALA A 1057 20.02 -37.17 -24.90
C ALA A 1057 19.68 -36.22 -23.74
N THR A 1058 18.41 -36.12 -23.32
CA THR A 1058 17.96 -35.11 -22.35
C THR A 1058 18.70 -35.18 -21.03
N GLY A 1059 18.80 -36.36 -20.41
CA GLY A 1059 19.47 -36.50 -19.11
C GLY A 1059 20.94 -36.06 -19.15
N ARG A 1060 21.65 -36.36 -20.25
CA ARG A 1060 23.02 -35.90 -20.46
C ARG A 1060 23.07 -34.39 -20.69
N GLY A 1061 22.19 -33.86 -21.53
CA GLY A 1061 22.13 -32.43 -21.84
C GLY A 1061 21.80 -31.57 -20.63
N VAL A 1062 20.88 -32.01 -19.76
CA VAL A 1062 20.59 -31.31 -18.49
C VAL A 1062 21.82 -31.30 -17.59
N ARG A 1063 22.56 -32.42 -17.51
CA ARG A 1063 23.80 -32.49 -16.74
C ARG A 1063 24.88 -31.56 -17.31
N GLU A 1064 25.07 -31.54 -18.62
CA GLU A 1064 26.03 -30.65 -19.30
C GLU A 1064 25.66 -29.17 -19.09
N LYS A 1065 24.37 -28.82 -19.19
CA LYS A 1065 23.86 -27.49 -18.84
C LYS A 1065 24.14 -27.15 -17.38
N PHE A 1066 23.84 -28.06 -16.46
CA PHE A 1066 24.11 -27.87 -15.03
C PHE A 1066 25.60 -27.59 -14.79
N MET A 1067 26.50 -28.41 -15.33
CA MET A 1067 27.95 -28.21 -15.23
C MET A 1067 28.33 -26.81 -15.75
N THR A 1068 27.87 -26.46 -16.95
CA THR A 1068 28.14 -25.16 -17.60
C THR A 1068 27.70 -23.99 -16.72
N ASN A 1069 26.48 -24.05 -16.21
CA ASN A 1069 25.91 -22.99 -15.37
C ASN A 1069 26.63 -22.88 -14.03
N MET A 1070 26.98 -24.02 -13.42
CA MET A 1070 27.68 -24.03 -12.14
C MET A 1070 29.12 -23.53 -12.27
N HIS A 1071 29.82 -23.80 -13.38
CA HIS A 1071 31.17 -23.30 -13.64
C HIS A 1071 31.30 -21.78 -13.66
N LEU A 1072 30.19 -21.05 -13.82
CA LEU A 1072 30.18 -19.60 -13.71
C LEU A 1072 30.60 -19.12 -12.31
N MET A 1073 30.42 -19.94 -11.27
CA MET A 1073 30.69 -19.56 -9.87
C MET A 1073 31.34 -20.65 -9.01
N PHE A 1074 31.46 -21.89 -9.49
CA PHE A 1074 31.90 -23.05 -8.72
C PHE A 1074 33.00 -23.83 -9.44
N SER A 1075 33.94 -24.37 -8.66
CA SER A 1075 35.00 -25.26 -9.14
C SER A 1075 34.49 -26.68 -9.39
N GLU A 1076 35.21 -27.46 -10.21
CA GLU A 1076 34.89 -28.88 -10.49
C GLU A 1076 34.69 -29.72 -9.22
N ASP A 1077 35.56 -29.54 -8.22
CA ASP A 1077 35.47 -30.27 -6.95
C ASP A 1077 34.20 -29.90 -6.16
N GLU A 1078 33.79 -28.63 -6.17
CA GLU A 1078 32.55 -28.19 -5.53
C GLU A 1078 31.32 -28.75 -6.25
N ILE A 1079 31.35 -28.73 -7.59
CA ILE A 1079 30.25 -29.26 -8.41
C ILE A 1079 30.10 -30.76 -8.21
N THR A 1080 31.21 -31.50 -8.14
CA THR A 1080 31.22 -32.93 -7.86
C THR A 1080 30.57 -33.24 -6.50
N LYS A 1081 30.90 -32.49 -5.45
CA LYS A 1081 30.26 -32.65 -4.13
C LYS A 1081 28.76 -32.36 -4.16
N ILE A 1082 28.32 -31.37 -4.95
CA ILE A 1082 26.89 -31.07 -5.12
C ILE A 1082 26.18 -32.24 -5.82
N LEU A 1083 26.79 -32.82 -6.86
CA LEU A 1083 26.24 -33.98 -7.55
C LEU A 1083 26.13 -35.20 -6.61
N GLU A 1084 27.16 -35.46 -5.81
CA GLU A 1084 27.13 -36.53 -4.79
C GLU A 1084 26.04 -36.28 -3.73
N ALA A 1085 25.89 -35.02 -3.29
CA ALA A 1085 24.87 -34.64 -2.32
C ALA A 1085 23.44 -34.84 -2.82
N VAL A 1086 23.19 -34.61 -4.12
CA VAL A 1086 21.87 -34.86 -4.73
C VAL A 1086 21.51 -36.34 -4.74
N GLU A 1087 22.49 -37.25 -4.78
CA GLU A 1087 22.26 -38.70 -4.70
C GLU A 1087 22.13 -39.22 -3.25
N ASN A 1088 22.53 -38.43 -2.25
CA ASN A 1088 22.42 -38.82 -0.84
C ASN A 1088 21.07 -38.40 -0.23
N ASP A 1089 20.12 -39.33 -0.23
CA ASP A 1089 18.76 -39.12 0.29
C ASP A 1089 18.66 -38.76 1.78
N THR A 1090 19.65 -39.16 2.56
CA THR A 1090 19.66 -38.94 4.02
C THR A 1090 20.32 -37.63 4.42
N LEU A 1091 21.04 -36.98 3.50
CA LEU A 1091 21.71 -35.71 3.75
C LEU A 1091 20.69 -34.65 4.21
N SER A 1092 21.06 -33.85 5.19
CA SER A 1092 20.19 -32.76 5.63
C SER A 1092 20.14 -31.66 4.58
N VAL A 1093 19.00 -30.98 4.46
CA VAL A 1093 18.86 -29.87 3.50
C VAL A 1093 19.82 -28.72 3.83
N MET A 1094 20.12 -28.48 5.10
CA MET A 1094 21.10 -27.47 5.51
C MET A 1094 22.50 -27.76 4.97
N GLU A 1095 22.96 -29.01 5.05
CA GLU A 1095 24.26 -29.42 4.50
C GLU A 1095 24.30 -29.26 2.99
N PHE A 1096 23.22 -29.61 2.29
CA PHE A 1096 23.09 -29.39 0.85
C PHE A 1096 23.20 -27.91 0.48
N VAL A 1097 22.45 -27.03 1.15
CA VAL A 1097 22.48 -25.58 0.91
C VAL A 1097 23.86 -24.98 1.25
N ASP A 1098 24.53 -25.49 2.28
CA ASP A 1098 25.85 -25.01 2.68
C ASP A 1098 26.93 -25.24 1.60
N LEU A 1099 26.76 -26.23 0.71
CA LEU A 1099 27.64 -26.42 -0.47
C LEU A 1099 27.63 -25.23 -1.43
N PHE A 1100 26.56 -24.42 -1.42
CA PHE A 1100 26.41 -23.25 -2.28
C PHE A 1100 26.82 -21.93 -1.61
N SER A 1101 27.24 -21.98 -0.33
CA SER A 1101 27.58 -20.77 0.42
C SER A 1101 28.84 -20.10 -0.15
N ARG A 1102 28.82 -18.76 -0.21
CA ARG A 1102 29.98 -17.94 -0.56
C ARG A 1102 30.29 -17.01 0.62
N ARG A 1103 31.58 -16.81 0.92
CA ARG A 1103 32.08 -15.84 1.92
C ARG A 1103 32.83 -14.73 1.19
N SER A 1104 32.68 -13.51 1.65
CA SER A 1104 33.28 -12.31 1.07
C SER A 1104 34.81 -12.34 1.21
N ALA A 1105 35.49 -11.94 0.13
CA ALA A 1105 36.92 -11.65 0.14
C ALA A 1105 37.28 -10.37 0.93
N THR A 1106 36.30 -9.58 1.37
CA THR A 1106 36.48 -8.33 2.13
C THR A 1106 36.61 -8.52 3.65
N ALA A 1107 36.49 -9.74 4.19
CA ALA A 1107 36.76 -10.01 5.61
C ALA A 1107 38.27 -10.14 5.96
N SER A 1108 39.18 -10.08 4.97
CA SER A 1108 40.63 -10.19 5.18
C SER A 1108 41.37 -8.85 5.36
N ARG A 1109 40.64 -7.73 5.40
CA ARG A 1109 41.20 -6.40 5.66
C ARG A 1109 40.26 -5.60 6.57
N LEU A 1110 40.23 -6.01 7.84
CA LEU A 1110 39.83 -5.12 8.94
C LEU A 1110 40.95 -4.12 9.22
#